data_AF-D8FV72-F1
#
_entry.id   AF-D8FV72-F1
#
_cell.length_a   1.000
_cell.length_b   1.000
_cell.length_c   1.000
_cell.angle_alpha   90.00
_cell.angle_beta   90.00
_cell.angle_gamma   90.00
#
_symmetry.space_group_name_H-M   'P 1'
#
loop_
_entity.id
_entity.type
_entity.pdbx_description
1 polymer ?
#
loop_
_entity_poly.entity_id
_entity_poly.type
_entity_poly.pdbx_seq_one_letter_code
_entity_poly.pdbx_strand_id
1 'polypeptide(L)'
;MLGFEPLIATATSNIANIASEILLDNKGKLFSNLAIVGKTMKTRTQKSINHAAEEYVCKYVERYGILRILGKSEPIPLESVYIPIQVWRESDIHRCESLEKLETIYNQSQVRRWQFIYNNKLEGIEAVNQNQYLMVLGEPGSGKSIFLRQIALEALNGEKLGKIGNSTYIPVFIDLKEVSARKVNLEKIILEEFADSNFPFADRLTEKTLNKGKLLILLDGLNEVPNHQLKTITWQINNFVNKYPKNRLIASCRTDLYRYNLTIFANVLISPFEENQLERFLCNWFHSDSESLNLNALACWEALQKPENSQAKNLGINTLYLSLLCLVYERGQNFPKSRQALYQQVWRLLLESGLSDPRLQLKNSEKSLILEGVSNLLSEIASLGFESNKLLFERRILLDKVKIFLNINLKRQPNLDANLVLDALVIKPGILVSKEADLLAFFHPTMQEYLTAQYIYQDLPKDGGSPEEKPKIAQQSQSQREAFTTLASRKNDSENLTLIDRTVKIQQLITHHLQDERWQPVFLLLAEMMGSKADELLLLIETEAQKYIKIPKLQALLTWANQITVDSEENIRPAAKRATALLISGGDFAYTQDAGDGLGTIYELPLETAGDFTFSRDFMLTISRDRILASYLAHLLGLDIGLILARARILASTITGTLGLARTRVFADELTRELAGTVVKVRGRFLDVDFNFALDSNRDLALDRTRDLALVCILAREYEKLQISKDANQFIAELEALQVKVPGNNEPLEVHRNFRDSLRKTWLKTFNISPELVNLSSTEREALGNYLYANCLMVQCDRAAVQVNRATWEAIEQRMLVVI
;
A
#
# COMPACT_ATOMS: atom_id res chain seq x y z
N MET A 1 -8.15 32.05 14.80
CA MET A 1 -8.47 31.06 15.84
C MET A 1 -9.28 29.97 15.16
N LEU A 2 -8.70 28.77 15.02
CA LEU A 2 -9.26 27.67 14.20
C LEU A 2 -10.17 26.73 15.02
N GLY A 3 -10.62 27.15 16.20
CA GLY A 3 -11.56 26.38 17.04
C GLY A 3 -10.92 25.31 17.93
N PHE A 4 -9.58 25.26 18.02
CA PHE A 4 -8.85 24.26 18.80
C PHE A 4 -8.69 24.61 20.30
N GLU A 5 -9.16 25.79 20.74
CA GLU A 5 -8.95 26.26 22.12
C GLU A 5 -9.47 25.26 23.19
N PRO A 6 -10.65 24.61 23.02
CA PRO A 6 -11.12 23.60 23.97
C PRO A 6 -10.27 22.33 24.00
N LEU A 7 -9.79 21.88 22.83
CA LEU A 7 -8.88 20.73 22.69
C LEU A 7 -7.55 21.03 23.39
N ILE A 8 -6.96 22.21 23.14
CA ILE A 8 -5.67 22.61 23.70
C ILE A 8 -5.74 22.63 25.23
N ALA A 9 -6.79 23.23 25.81
CA ALA A 9 -6.96 23.28 27.26
C ALA A 9 -7.07 21.88 27.88
N THR A 10 -7.89 21.00 27.29
CA THR A 10 -8.10 19.64 27.77
C THR A 10 -6.82 18.80 27.67
N ALA A 11 -6.17 18.83 26.51
CA ALA A 11 -4.96 18.08 26.22
C ALA A 11 -3.78 18.53 27.09
N THR A 12 -3.64 19.84 27.33
CA THR A 12 -2.61 20.40 28.21
C THR A 12 -2.75 19.83 29.62
N SER A 13 -3.96 19.82 30.17
CA SER A 13 -4.24 19.24 31.49
C SER A 13 -3.91 17.74 31.54
N ASN A 14 -4.35 17.00 30.52
CA ASN A 14 -4.10 15.56 30.39
C ASN A 14 -2.61 15.22 30.40
N ILE A 15 -1.82 15.86 29.54
CA ILE A 15 -0.38 15.61 29.42
C ILE A 15 0.37 16.10 30.66
N ALA A 16 0.02 17.28 31.19
CA ALA A 16 0.63 17.79 32.41
C ALA A 16 0.41 16.85 33.60
N ASN A 17 -0.77 16.25 33.74
CA ASN A 17 -1.07 15.28 34.79
C ASN A 17 -0.20 14.02 34.66
N ILE A 18 -0.06 13.45 33.46
CA ILE A 18 0.81 12.30 33.20
C ILE A 18 2.27 12.63 33.56
N ALA A 19 2.79 13.75 33.06
CA ALA A 19 4.17 14.18 33.31
C ALA A 19 4.41 14.45 34.80
N SER A 20 3.45 15.05 35.50
CA SER A 20 3.52 15.32 36.93
C SER A 20 3.53 14.02 37.74
N GLU A 21 2.66 13.07 37.43
CA GLU A 21 2.66 11.76 38.06
C GLU A 21 4.01 11.04 37.89
N ILE A 22 4.64 11.19 36.72
CA ILE A 22 5.90 10.52 36.38
C ILE A 22 7.12 11.18 37.06
N LEU A 23 7.17 12.51 37.05
CA LEU A 23 8.31 13.30 37.52
C LEU A 23 8.23 13.58 39.04
N LEU A 24 7.02 13.71 39.58
CA LEU A 24 6.78 14.09 40.98
C LEU A 24 6.36 12.92 41.90
N ASP A 25 6.35 11.68 41.38
CA ASP A 25 5.90 10.49 42.09
C ASP A 25 6.52 10.32 43.50
N ASN A 26 5.68 9.86 44.46
CA ASN A 26 5.81 10.05 45.90
C ASN A 26 6.90 9.23 46.63
N LYS A 27 7.78 8.49 45.92
CA LYS A 27 8.95 7.80 46.54
C LYS A 27 10.18 8.71 46.56
N GLY A 28 10.03 9.85 47.24
CA GLY A 28 10.98 10.96 47.33
C GLY A 28 12.46 10.59 47.29
N LYS A 29 13.07 10.73 46.10
CA LYS A 29 14.53 10.85 45.95
C LYS A 29 14.98 12.16 45.31
N LEU A 30 14.10 12.84 44.55
CA LEU A 30 14.46 14.10 43.87
C LEU A 30 14.46 15.31 44.80
N PHE A 31 13.52 15.37 45.75
CA PHE A 31 13.29 16.56 46.58
C PHE A 31 13.10 16.23 48.08
N SER A 32 13.34 14.99 48.50
CA SER A 32 13.05 14.50 49.86
C SER A 32 13.97 15.03 50.95
N ASN A 33 15.17 15.51 50.61
CA ASN A 33 16.16 15.90 51.62
C ASN A 33 16.01 17.35 52.14
N LEU A 34 15.02 18.13 51.66
CA LEU A 34 14.83 19.53 52.08
C LEU A 34 13.33 19.89 52.07
N ALA A 35 12.64 19.82 53.21
CA ALA A 35 11.17 19.95 53.28
C ALA A 35 10.60 21.30 52.76
N ILE A 36 11.33 22.40 52.92
CA ILE A 36 10.90 23.74 52.47
C ILE A 36 11.32 23.98 51.00
N VAL A 37 12.59 23.70 50.67
CA VAL A 37 13.11 23.83 49.30
C VAL A 37 12.39 22.88 48.34
N GLY A 38 12.04 21.67 48.80
CA GLY A 38 11.30 20.67 48.04
C GLY A 38 9.87 21.08 47.70
N LYS A 39 9.18 21.85 48.56
CA LYS A 39 7.85 22.40 48.24
C LYS A 39 7.94 23.46 47.14
N THR A 40 8.86 24.42 47.27
CA THR A 40 9.05 25.48 46.27
C THR A 40 9.55 24.94 44.93
N MET A 41 10.48 23.97 44.95
CA MET A 41 10.94 23.27 43.75
C MET A 41 9.81 22.49 43.09
N LYS A 42 8.99 21.75 43.86
CA LYS A 42 7.82 21.03 43.33
C LYS A 42 6.83 21.98 42.63
N THR A 43 6.54 23.15 43.22
CA THR A 43 5.67 24.17 42.59
C THR A 43 6.29 24.76 41.32
N ARG A 44 7.60 25.03 41.30
CA ARG A 44 8.30 25.54 40.11
C ARG A 44 8.34 24.51 38.99
N THR A 45 8.64 23.25 39.31
CA THR A 45 8.61 22.13 38.35
C THR A 45 7.21 21.90 37.83
N GLN A 46 6.16 21.96 38.67
CA GLN A 46 4.77 21.86 38.22
C GLN A 46 4.41 22.95 37.20
N LYS A 47 4.79 24.21 37.46
CA LYS A 47 4.59 25.30 36.49
C LYS A 47 5.33 25.05 35.18
N SER A 48 6.58 24.57 35.25
CA SER A 48 7.37 24.20 34.08
C SER A 48 6.73 23.05 33.29
N ILE A 49 6.18 22.04 33.96
CA ILE A 49 5.47 20.92 33.32
C ILE A 49 4.21 21.43 32.61
N ASN A 50 3.41 22.28 33.25
CA ASN A 50 2.20 22.80 32.65
C ASN A 50 2.51 23.62 31.39
N HIS A 51 3.55 24.47 31.44
CA HIS A 51 3.97 25.26 30.29
C HIS A 51 4.51 24.38 29.15
N ALA A 52 5.35 23.39 29.46
CA ALA A 52 5.86 22.43 28.47
C ALA A 52 4.74 21.60 27.83
N ALA A 53 3.72 21.21 28.60
CA ALA A 53 2.55 20.51 28.07
C ALA A 53 1.72 21.38 27.13
N GLU A 54 1.54 22.67 27.46
CA GLU A 54 0.87 23.63 26.57
C GLU A 54 1.65 23.81 25.26
N GLU A 55 2.97 24.01 25.37
CA GLU A 55 3.85 24.15 24.20
C GLU A 55 3.82 22.91 23.31
N TYR A 56 3.90 21.72 23.90
CA TYR A 56 3.77 20.44 23.19
C TYR A 56 2.46 20.36 22.41
N VAL A 57 1.33 20.63 23.08
CA VAL A 57 0.00 20.54 22.47
C VAL A 57 -0.19 21.56 21.37
N CYS A 58 0.25 22.82 21.56
CA CYS A 58 0.18 23.85 20.53
C CYS A 58 0.98 23.45 19.29
N LYS A 59 2.23 23.02 19.45
CA LYS A 59 3.06 22.51 18.33
C LYS A 59 2.39 21.33 17.64
N TYR A 60 1.80 20.43 18.40
CA TYR A 60 1.15 19.24 17.87
C TYR A 60 -0.09 19.58 17.03
N VAL A 61 -0.96 20.46 17.54
CA VAL A 61 -2.16 20.92 16.82
C VAL A 61 -1.78 21.73 15.58
N GLU A 62 -0.77 22.58 15.66
CA GLU A 62 -0.27 23.34 14.50
C GLU A 62 0.26 22.43 13.39
N ARG A 63 1.01 21.37 13.75
CA ARG A 63 1.61 20.43 12.80
C ARG A 63 0.58 19.46 12.20
N TYR A 64 -0.37 18.96 13.01
CA TYR A 64 -1.19 17.80 12.66
C TYR A 64 -2.70 18.07 12.66
N GLY A 65 -3.16 19.09 13.39
CA GLY A 65 -4.57 19.50 13.44
C GLY A 65 -5.02 20.37 12.27
N ILE A 66 -4.08 20.95 11.53
CA ILE A 66 -4.37 21.88 10.45
C ILE A 66 -4.05 21.24 9.09
N LEU A 67 -5.02 21.24 8.17
CA LEU A 67 -4.84 20.81 6.80
C LEU A 67 -4.64 22.01 5.87
N ARG A 68 -3.55 21.97 5.10
CA ARG A 68 -3.39 22.77 3.90
C ARG A 68 -3.94 21.99 2.73
N ILE A 69 -5.19 22.26 2.39
CA ILE A 69 -5.84 21.67 1.23
C ILE A 69 -5.34 22.37 -0.02
N LEU A 70 -4.97 21.56 -1.01
CA LEU A 70 -4.51 22.02 -2.30
C LEU A 70 -5.56 22.96 -2.94
N GLY A 71 -5.11 24.14 -3.37
CA GLY A 71 -5.96 25.14 -4.03
C GLY A 71 -6.93 25.93 -3.16
N LYS A 72 -7.02 25.66 -1.84
CA LYS A 72 -7.70 26.56 -0.88
C LYS A 72 -6.72 27.62 -0.39
N SER A 73 -7.17 28.86 -0.27
CA SER A 73 -6.34 30.00 0.14
C SER A 73 -6.01 29.99 1.63
N GLU A 74 -6.86 29.37 2.44
CA GLU A 74 -6.72 29.33 3.89
C GLU A 74 -6.58 27.89 4.39
N PRO A 75 -5.75 27.66 5.42
CA PRO A 75 -5.69 26.36 6.09
C PRO A 75 -6.98 26.11 6.85
N ILE A 76 -7.42 24.85 6.89
CA ILE A 76 -8.65 24.46 7.59
C ILE A 76 -8.38 23.44 8.70
N PRO A 77 -9.22 23.39 9.75
CA PRO A 77 -9.13 22.34 10.76
C PRO A 77 -9.32 20.96 10.13
N LEU A 78 -8.53 19.97 10.52
CA LEU A 78 -8.70 18.59 10.05
C LEU A 78 -10.12 18.08 10.35
N GLU A 79 -10.63 18.35 11.55
CA GLU A 79 -11.93 17.90 12.02
C GLU A 79 -13.11 18.42 11.17
N SER A 80 -12.96 19.55 10.48
CA SER A 80 -14.05 20.13 9.67
C SER A 80 -14.29 19.39 8.36
N VAL A 81 -13.30 18.65 7.87
CA VAL A 81 -13.37 17.90 6.59
C VAL A 81 -13.14 16.41 6.76
N TYR A 82 -12.68 15.96 7.92
CA TYR A 82 -12.41 14.56 8.18
C TYR A 82 -13.69 13.72 8.10
N ILE A 83 -13.63 12.68 7.27
CA ILE A 83 -14.66 11.64 7.21
C ILE A 83 -14.10 10.41 7.94
N PRO A 84 -14.82 9.87 8.93
CA PRO A 84 -14.44 8.62 9.59
C PRO A 84 -14.17 7.54 8.56
N ILE A 85 -12.93 7.07 8.54
CA ILE A 85 -12.56 5.99 7.64
C ILE A 85 -13.14 4.69 8.15
N GLN A 86 -13.41 3.83 7.20
CA GLN A 86 -13.75 2.47 7.49
C GLN A 86 -12.57 1.60 7.08
N VAL A 87 -12.33 0.59 7.90
CA VAL A 87 -11.30 -0.38 7.62
C VAL A 87 -11.93 -1.75 7.53
N TRP A 88 -11.33 -2.60 6.74
CA TRP A 88 -11.61 -4.00 6.78
C TRP A 88 -10.54 -4.67 7.64
N ARG A 89 -10.98 -5.53 8.57
CA ARG A 89 -10.07 -6.41 9.33
C ARG A 89 -9.66 -7.57 8.47
N GLU A 90 -8.42 -8.00 8.63
CA GLU A 90 -7.97 -9.28 8.10
C GLU A 90 -8.95 -10.33 8.63
N SER A 91 -9.69 -10.97 7.72
CA SER A 91 -10.73 -11.88 8.16
C SER A 91 -10.09 -13.18 8.66
N ASP A 92 -10.53 -13.64 9.82
CA ASP A 92 -10.56 -15.07 10.08
C ASP A 92 -11.55 -15.64 9.05
N ILE A 93 -11.05 -16.31 8.01
CA ILE A 93 -11.79 -16.82 6.85
C ILE A 93 -12.75 -17.97 7.27
N HIS A 94 -13.67 -17.65 8.14
CA HIS A 94 -14.51 -18.57 8.91
C HIS A 94 -16.01 -18.37 8.66
N ARG A 95 -16.42 -17.41 7.80
CA ARG A 95 -17.83 -16.99 7.64
C ARG A 95 -18.27 -16.72 6.19
N CYS A 96 -18.38 -17.75 5.35
CA CYS A 96 -19.19 -17.68 4.12
C CYS A 96 -20.21 -18.83 4.09
N GLU A 97 -21.46 -18.52 3.76
CA GLU A 97 -22.60 -19.43 3.88
C GLU A 97 -23.07 -20.08 2.54
N SER A 98 -22.73 -19.56 1.34
CA SER A 98 -23.01 -20.25 0.06
C SER A 98 -22.29 -19.69 -1.19
N LEU A 99 -22.22 -20.50 -2.26
CA LEU A 99 -21.53 -20.25 -3.55
C LEU A 99 -22.27 -19.27 -4.50
N GLU A 100 -23.60 -19.31 -4.58
CA GLU A 100 -24.38 -18.47 -5.53
C GLU A 100 -24.30 -16.96 -5.19
N LYS A 101 -24.24 -16.61 -3.90
CA LYS A 101 -24.01 -15.22 -3.47
C LYS A 101 -22.60 -14.74 -3.83
N LEU A 102 -21.61 -15.64 -3.87
CA LEU A 102 -20.23 -15.30 -4.20
C LEU A 102 -20.07 -15.00 -5.69
N GLU A 103 -20.70 -15.77 -6.58
CA GLU A 103 -20.67 -15.54 -8.04
C GLU A 103 -21.31 -14.21 -8.44
N THR A 104 -22.37 -13.80 -7.75
CA THR A 104 -23.07 -12.53 -8.03
C THR A 104 -22.25 -11.31 -7.58
N ILE A 105 -21.44 -11.47 -6.53
CA ILE A 105 -20.61 -10.39 -5.95
C ILE A 105 -19.32 -10.20 -6.74
N TYR A 106 -18.77 -11.27 -7.31
CA TYR A 106 -17.44 -11.34 -7.92
C TYR A 106 -17.36 -10.79 -9.36
N ASN A 107 -18.47 -10.69 -10.07
CA ASN A 107 -18.52 -10.17 -11.44
C ASN A 107 -18.34 -8.63 -11.54
N GLN A 108 -17.88 -7.94 -10.48
CA GLN A 108 -17.77 -6.47 -10.45
C GLN A 108 -16.55 -5.93 -9.65
N SER A 109 -15.59 -5.30 -10.36
CA SER A 109 -14.52 -4.34 -9.94
C SER A 109 -13.53 -4.68 -8.77
N GLN A 110 -12.31 -4.13 -8.85
CA GLN A 110 -11.18 -4.34 -7.90
C GLN A 110 -11.50 -4.05 -6.41
N VAL A 111 -12.45 -3.15 -6.12
CA VAL A 111 -12.88 -2.76 -4.76
C VAL A 111 -13.49 -3.94 -3.98
N ARG A 112 -14.11 -4.91 -4.64
CA ARG A 112 -14.76 -6.06 -3.97
C ARG A 112 -13.80 -7.20 -3.63
N ARG A 113 -12.56 -7.20 -4.15
CA ARG A 113 -11.52 -8.19 -3.84
C ARG A 113 -11.01 -8.05 -2.41
N TRP A 114 -10.80 -6.81 -1.98
CA TRP A 114 -10.39 -6.51 -0.62
C TRP A 114 -11.49 -6.75 0.41
N GLN A 115 -12.77 -6.52 0.07
CA GLN A 115 -13.93 -6.90 0.90
C GLN A 115 -14.00 -8.41 1.18
N PHE A 116 -13.40 -9.22 0.30
CA PHE A 116 -13.42 -10.66 0.41
C PHE A 116 -12.37 -11.20 1.40
N ILE A 117 -11.15 -10.65 1.36
CA ILE A 117 -10.02 -11.02 2.23
C ILE A 117 -10.09 -10.33 3.57
N TYR A 118 -10.46 -9.06 3.54
CA TYR A 118 -10.73 -8.29 4.72
C TYR A 118 -12.25 -8.13 4.81
N ASN A 119 -12.87 -8.90 5.69
CA ASN A 119 -14.31 -8.91 5.91
C ASN A 119 -14.60 -8.52 7.37
N ASN A 120 -15.83 -8.09 7.66
CA ASN A 120 -16.21 -7.37 8.88
C ASN A 120 -15.62 -5.96 8.93
N LYS A 121 -16.16 -5.11 8.06
CA LYS A 121 -15.96 -3.66 8.06
C LYS A 121 -16.23 -3.12 9.47
N LEU A 122 -15.32 -2.29 9.95
CA LEU A 122 -15.47 -1.55 11.20
C LEU A 122 -14.89 -0.16 11.04
N GLU A 123 -15.26 0.73 11.95
CA GLU A 123 -14.70 2.06 11.98
C GLU A 123 -13.21 2.00 12.34
N GLY A 124 -12.39 2.84 11.70
CA GLY A 124 -10.93 2.84 11.93
C GLY A 124 -10.57 3.02 13.41
N ILE A 125 -11.29 3.89 14.14
CA ILE A 125 -11.09 4.12 15.57
C ILE A 125 -11.38 2.86 16.39
N GLU A 126 -12.41 2.10 16.03
CA GLU A 126 -12.72 0.83 16.68
C GLU A 126 -11.59 -0.19 16.49
N ALA A 127 -11.06 -0.29 15.26
CA ALA A 127 -9.91 -1.15 14.97
C ALA A 127 -8.66 -0.75 15.74
N VAL A 128 -8.42 0.56 15.87
CA VAL A 128 -7.38 1.10 16.73
C VAL A 128 -7.60 0.63 18.14
N ASN A 129 -8.79 0.79 18.72
CA ASN A 129 -9.08 0.41 20.11
C ASN A 129 -8.94 -1.09 20.40
N GLN A 130 -9.23 -1.95 19.44
CA GLN A 130 -9.10 -3.40 19.58
C GLN A 130 -7.65 -3.90 19.58
N ASN A 131 -6.71 -3.13 19.02
CA ASN A 131 -5.34 -3.59 18.78
C ASN A 131 -4.31 -2.67 19.43
N GLN A 132 -3.39 -3.23 20.21
CA GLN A 132 -2.29 -2.47 20.78
C GLN A 132 -1.23 -2.10 19.73
N TYR A 133 -0.99 -2.99 18.78
CA TYR A 133 -0.08 -2.81 17.66
C TYR A 133 -0.87 -2.98 16.36
N LEU A 134 -1.06 -1.91 15.60
CA LEU A 134 -1.90 -1.91 14.40
C LEU A 134 -1.13 -1.41 13.18
N MET A 135 -1.16 -2.15 12.09
CA MET A 135 -0.67 -1.75 10.78
C MET A 135 -1.85 -1.34 9.91
N VAL A 136 -1.88 -0.07 9.50
CA VAL A 136 -2.90 0.49 8.62
C VAL A 136 -2.37 0.49 7.19
N LEU A 137 -2.94 -0.41 6.39
CA LEU A 137 -2.64 -0.55 4.98
C LEU A 137 -3.66 0.23 4.14
N GLY A 138 -3.26 0.67 2.96
CA GLY A 138 -4.16 1.27 1.98
C GLY A 138 -3.44 1.76 0.75
N GLU A 139 -4.19 1.99 -0.32
CA GLU A 139 -3.67 2.57 -1.57
C GLU A 139 -3.08 3.98 -1.36
N PRO A 140 -2.28 4.49 -2.30
CA PRO A 140 -1.86 5.89 -2.29
C PRO A 140 -3.06 6.83 -2.24
N GLY A 141 -3.03 7.86 -1.40
CA GLY A 141 -4.14 8.80 -1.28
C GLY A 141 -5.38 8.32 -0.51
N SER A 142 -5.39 7.08 0.00
CA SER A 142 -6.48 6.53 0.84
C SER A 142 -6.66 7.22 2.21
N GLY A 143 -5.79 8.15 2.58
CA GLY A 143 -5.92 8.92 3.82
C GLY A 143 -5.23 8.30 5.05
N LYS A 144 -4.30 7.35 4.89
CA LYS A 144 -3.52 6.76 6.01
C LYS A 144 -2.90 7.79 6.96
N SER A 145 -2.09 8.72 6.44
CA SER A 145 -1.46 9.77 7.26
C SER A 145 -2.50 10.68 7.93
N ILE A 146 -3.60 10.97 7.23
CA ILE A 146 -4.72 11.77 7.77
C ILE A 146 -5.42 11.02 8.91
N PHE A 147 -5.60 9.71 8.77
CA PHE A 147 -6.14 8.86 9.81
C PHE A 147 -5.23 8.83 11.04
N LEU A 148 -3.92 8.64 10.89
CA LEU A 148 -2.97 8.70 12.01
C LEU A 148 -3.03 10.05 12.74
N ARG A 149 -3.12 11.16 11.99
CA ARG A 149 -3.30 12.51 12.59
C ARG A 149 -4.61 12.62 13.37
N GLN A 150 -5.72 12.14 12.82
CA GLN A 150 -7.01 12.13 13.53
C GLN A 150 -6.92 11.32 14.83
N ILE A 151 -6.31 10.13 14.79
CA ILE A 151 -6.10 9.29 15.97
C ILE A 151 -5.28 10.03 17.03
N ALA A 152 -4.30 10.83 16.63
CA ALA A 152 -3.53 11.66 17.55
C ALA A 152 -4.40 12.73 18.24
N LEU A 153 -5.22 13.45 17.48
CA LEU A 153 -6.13 14.48 18.03
C LEU A 153 -7.15 13.87 19.00
N GLU A 154 -7.70 12.71 18.65
CA GLU A 154 -8.61 11.97 19.52
C GLU A 154 -7.92 11.49 20.81
N ALA A 155 -6.63 11.16 20.76
CA ALA A 155 -5.85 10.82 21.95
C ALA A 155 -5.60 12.04 22.86
N LEU A 156 -5.41 13.23 22.29
CA LEU A 156 -5.23 14.48 23.04
C LEU A 156 -6.48 14.84 23.88
N ASN A 157 -7.69 14.51 23.40
CA ASN A 157 -8.93 14.66 24.16
C ASN A 157 -8.98 13.80 25.46
N GLY A 158 -8.14 12.76 25.56
CA GLY A 158 -8.01 11.89 26.73
C GLY A 158 -9.22 10.99 26.99
N GLU A 159 -9.23 10.24 28.09
CA GLU A 159 -10.24 9.19 28.35
C GLU A 159 -11.70 9.70 28.39
N LYS A 160 -11.92 10.95 28.82
CA LYS A 160 -13.28 11.49 29.01
C LYS A 160 -13.95 11.98 27.73
N LEU A 161 -13.17 12.53 26.81
CA LEU A 161 -13.67 13.22 25.61
C LEU A 161 -13.16 12.58 24.32
N GLY A 162 -12.06 11.83 24.39
CA GLY A 162 -11.42 11.18 23.26
C GLY A 162 -11.90 9.76 23.05
N LYS A 163 -11.71 9.27 21.83
CA LYS A 163 -12.16 7.93 21.44
C LYS A 163 -11.06 6.87 21.46
N ILE A 164 -9.86 7.18 21.97
CA ILE A 164 -8.69 6.27 21.90
C ILE A 164 -8.41 5.59 23.24
N GLY A 165 -8.69 4.29 23.30
CA GLY A 165 -8.48 3.43 24.46
C GLY A 165 -9.27 3.85 25.70
N ASN A 166 -9.05 3.13 26.80
CA ASN A 166 -9.66 3.43 28.10
C ASN A 166 -8.67 4.17 29.02
N SER A 167 -7.77 4.96 28.42
CA SER A 167 -6.68 5.61 29.14
C SER A 167 -6.20 6.84 28.38
N THR A 168 -5.75 7.85 29.11
CA THR A 168 -5.09 9.01 28.52
C THR A 168 -3.67 8.63 28.05
N TYR A 169 -3.37 8.92 26.78
CA TYR A 169 -2.06 8.74 26.16
C TYR A 169 -1.44 10.08 25.76
N ILE A 170 -0.12 10.15 25.68
CA ILE A 170 0.60 11.22 24.98
C ILE A 170 0.89 10.72 23.56
N PRO A 171 0.29 11.32 22.51
CA PRO A 171 0.54 10.91 21.13
C PRO A 171 1.88 11.46 20.65
N VAL A 172 2.69 10.62 20.02
CA VAL A 172 3.96 10.98 19.37
C VAL A 172 3.91 10.54 17.92
N PHE A 173 4.01 11.48 16.98
CA PHE A 173 4.01 11.20 15.54
C PHE A 173 5.44 11.12 15.03
N ILE A 174 5.78 10.03 14.33
CA ILE A 174 7.12 9.76 13.81
C ILE A 174 7.01 9.49 12.31
N ASP A 175 7.66 10.31 11.51
CA ASP A 175 7.87 10.05 10.08
C ASP A 175 9.04 9.06 9.93
N LEU A 176 8.75 7.82 9.52
CA LEU A 176 9.76 6.76 9.41
C LEU A 176 10.85 7.07 8.37
N LYS A 177 10.54 7.92 7.40
CA LYS A 177 11.53 8.39 6.43
C LYS A 177 12.58 9.27 7.08
N GLU A 178 12.19 10.10 8.05
CA GLU A 178 13.11 10.95 8.79
C GLU A 178 14.07 10.11 9.66
N VAL A 179 13.53 9.08 10.31
CA VAL A 179 14.32 8.10 11.09
C VAL A 179 15.39 7.46 10.23
N SER A 180 15.01 7.01 9.03
CA SER A 180 15.90 6.43 8.03
C SER A 180 16.96 7.43 7.54
N ALA A 181 16.56 8.65 7.18
CA ALA A 181 17.47 9.68 6.68
C ALA A 181 18.51 10.10 7.73
N ARG A 182 18.08 10.30 8.99
CA ARG A 182 18.92 10.73 10.11
C ARG A 182 19.70 9.59 10.77
N LYS A 183 19.39 8.32 10.44
CA LYS A 183 19.95 7.11 11.07
C LYS A 183 19.84 7.11 12.60
N VAL A 184 18.70 7.59 13.10
CA VAL A 184 18.38 7.62 14.54
C VAL A 184 17.44 6.47 14.91
N ASN A 185 17.25 6.20 16.20
CA ASN A 185 16.27 5.22 16.68
C ASN A 185 15.02 5.92 17.24
N LEU A 186 13.96 5.14 17.49
CA LEU A 186 12.68 5.66 17.95
C LEU A 186 12.77 6.33 19.32
N GLU A 187 13.56 5.80 20.27
CA GLU A 187 13.73 6.43 21.59
C GLU A 187 14.31 7.85 21.50
N LYS A 188 15.26 8.06 20.60
CA LYS A 188 15.89 9.37 20.41
C LYS A 188 14.91 10.40 19.84
N ILE A 189 14.07 10.01 18.88
CA ILE A 189 13.03 10.90 18.35
C ILE A 189 12.03 11.30 19.45
N ILE A 190 11.58 10.35 20.27
CA ILE A 190 10.65 10.63 21.36
C ILE A 190 11.28 11.57 22.40
N LEU A 191 12.57 11.37 22.69
CA LEU A 191 13.32 12.25 23.58
C LEU A 191 13.41 13.68 23.04
N GLU A 192 13.77 13.83 21.77
CA GLU A 192 13.87 15.12 21.09
C GLU A 192 12.51 15.84 21.12
N GLU A 193 11.40 15.15 20.87
CA GLU A 193 10.06 15.77 20.89
C GLU A 193 9.70 16.36 22.28
N PHE A 194 10.06 15.68 23.37
CA PHE A 194 9.86 16.22 24.73
C PHE A 194 10.87 17.33 25.08
N ALA A 195 12.12 17.20 24.65
CA ALA A 195 13.15 18.20 24.89
C ALA A 195 12.85 19.51 24.15
N ASP A 196 12.43 19.43 22.88
CA ASP A 196 12.06 20.57 22.03
C ASP A 196 10.81 21.29 22.55
N SER A 197 9.96 20.60 23.32
CA SER A 197 8.81 21.17 24.01
C SER A 197 9.13 21.60 25.45
N ASN A 198 10.42 21.71 25.80
CA ASN A 198 10.91 22.21 27.08
C ASN A 198 10.44 21.42 28.32
N PHE A 199 10.14 20.12 28.19
CA PHE A 199 9.79 19.31 29.35
C PHE A 199 11.00 19.15 30.30
N PRO A 200 10.81 19.38 31.62
CA PRO A 200 11.89 19.19 32.57
C PRO A 200 12.27 17.71 32.68
N PHE A 201 13.57 17.43 32.70
CA PHE A 201 14.12 16.07 32.77
C PHE A 201 13.60 15.16 31.64
N ALA A 202 13.60 15.66 30.39
CA ALA A 202 13.10 14.96 29.21
C ALA A 202 13.58 13.50 29.12
N ASP A 203 14.86 13.21 29.36
CA ASP A 203 15.40 11.83 29.39
C ASP A 203 14.61 10.90 30.32
N ARG A 204 14.37 11.36 31.55
CA ARG A 204 13.65 10.62 32.57
C ARG A 204 12.16 10.53 32.26
N LEU A 205 11.59 11.59 31.70
CA LEU A 205 10.21 11.59 31.25
C LEU A 205 10.02 10.52 30.17
N THR A 206 10.84 10.53 29.13
CA THR A 206 10.86 9.54 28.03
C THR A 206 10.96 8.11 28.53
N GLU A 207 11.99 7.81 29.33
CA GLU A 207 12.20 6.45 29.85
C GLU A 207 10.99 5.97 30.66
N LYS A 208 10.46 6.81 31.55
CA LYS A 208 9.34 6.43 32.42
C LYS A 208 8.00 6.38 31.70
N THR A 209 7.71 7.27 30.75
CA THR A 209 6.46 7.22 29.95
C THR A 209 6.43 5.94 29.12
N LEU A 210 7.55 5.59 28.49
CA LEU A 210 7.73 4.33 27.76
C LEU A 210 7.51 3.12 28.67
N ASN A 211 8.15 3.08 29.84
CA ASN A 211 8.01 1.95 30.78
C ASN A 211 6.61 1.83 31.40
N LYS A 212 5.90 2.96 31.59
CA LYS A 212 4.52 2.98 32.10
C LYS A 212 3.47 2.70 31.01
N GLY A 213 3.83 2.70 29.72
CA GLY A 213 2.87 2.51 28.62
C GLY A 213 1.96 3.71 28.37
N LYS A 214 2.46 4.93 28.59
CA LYS A 214 1.67 6.17 28.47
C LYS A 214 1.78 6.84 27.11
N LEU A 215 2.48 6.23 26.15
CA LEU A 215 2.63 6.77 24.80
C LEU A 215 1.73 6.04 23.79
N LEU A 216 1.15 6.84 22.90
CA LEU A 216 0.58 6.40 21.64
C LEU A 216 1.54 6.81 20.53
N ILE A 217 2.22 5.85 19.92
CA ILE A 217 3.28 6.11 18.95
C ILE A 217 2.74 5.84 17.55
N LEU A 218 2.75 6.86 16.71
CA LEU A 218 2.21 6.83 15.35
C LEU A 218 3.37 6.84 14.37
N LEU A 219 3.56 5.73 13.64
CA LEU A 219 4.66 5.54 12.70
C LEU A 219 4.13 5.69 11.27
N ASP A 220 4.36 6.84 10.64
CA ASP A 220 3.84 7.11 9.30
C ASP A 220 4.85 6.79 8.20
N GLY A 221 4.37 6.23 7.09
CA GLY A 221 5.14 6.16 5.85
C GLY A 221 6.21 5.06 5.80
N LEU A 222 5.95 3.84 6.29
CA LEU A 222 6.91 2.74 6.18
C LEU A 222 7.34 2.49 4.72
N ASN A 223 6.42 2.68 3.77
CA ASN A 223 6.68 2.57 2.32
C ASN A 223 7.61 3.66 1.76
N GLU A 224 7.94 4.70 2.52
CA GLU A 224 8.83 5.78 2.09
C GLU A 224 10.29 5.56 2.53
N VAL A 225 10.54 4.51 3.32
CA VAL A 225 11.89 4.11 3.74
C VAL A 225 12.58 3.40 2.56
N PRO A 226 13.84 3.76 2.22
CA PRO A 226 14.60 3.07 1.16
C PRO A 226 14.74 1.56 1.42
N ASN A 227 14.63 0.74 0.36
CA ASN A 227 14.66 -0.73 0.45
C ASN A 227 15.85 -1.30 1.24
N HIS A 228 17.05 -0.70 1.10
CA HIS A 228 18.25 -1.14 1.82
C HIS A 228 18.20 -0.87 3.34
N GLN A 229 17.31 0.02 3.81
CA GLN A 229 17.15 0.36 5.24
C GLN A 229 15.89 -0.24 5.87
N LEU A 230 14.93 -0.71 5.07
CA LEU A 230 13.68 -1.28 5.56
C LEU A 230 13.90 -2.37 6.61
N LYS A 231 14.80 -3.32 6.36
CA LYS A 231 15.17 -4.38 7.33
C LYS A 231 15.62 -3.80 8.69
N THR A 232 16.41 -2.73 8.65
CA THR A 232 16.93 -2.08 9.85
C THR A 232 15.79 -1.40 10.63
N ILE A 233 14.91 -0.67 9.94
CA ILE A 233 13.77 0.00 10.55
C ILE A 233 12.78 -1.02 11.14
N THR A 234 12.44 -2.07 10.40
CA THR A 234 11.57 -3.15 10.89
C THR A 234 12.16 -3.82 12.13
N TRP A 235 13.47 -4.10 12.14
CA TRP A 235 14.17 -4.63 13.31
C TRP A 235 14.12 -3.67 14.50
N GLN A 236 14.33 -2.36 14.28
CA GLN A 236 14.24 -1.35 15.33
C GLN A 236 12.82 -1.28 15.93
N ILE A 237 11.77 -1.32 15.12
CA ILE A 237 10.38 -1.33 15.58
C ILE A 237 10.10 -2.57 16.42
N ASN A 238 10.50 -3.77 15.96
CA ASN A 238 10.29 -5.02 16.71
C ASN A 238 11.02 -5.00 18.06
N ASN A 239 12.28 -4.54 18.09
CA ASN A 239 13.02 -4.41 19.34
C ASN A 239 12.41 -3.38 20.28
N PHE A 240 11.91 -2.28 19.75
CA PHE A 240 11.24 -1.26 20.53
C PHE A 240 9.97 -1.81 21.20
N VAL A 241 9.15 -2.56 20.45
CA VAL A 241 7.95 -3.23 20.97
C VAL A 241 8.32 -4.25 22.05
N ASN A 242 9.36 -5.05 21.85
CA ASN A 242 9.83 -6.02 22.84
C ASN A 242 10.35 -5.35 24.12
N LYS A 243 11.01 -4.20 23.99
CA LYS A 243 11.58 -3.44 25.11
C LYS A 243 10.50 -2.69 25.91
N TYR A 244 9.50 -2.12 25.24
CA TYR A 244 8.45 -1.31 25.85
C TYR A 244 7.03 -1.80 25.51
N PRO A 245 6.65 -3.02 25.92
CA PRO A 245 5.47 -3.73 25.44
C PRO A 245 4.13 -3.20 25.97
N LYS A 246 4.12 -2.07 26.70
CA LYS A 246 2.90 -1.46 27.26
C LYS A 246 2.40 -0.27 26.44
N ASN A 247 3.20 0.23 25.49
CA ASN A 247 2.81 1.36 24.66
C ASN A 247 1.95 0.89 23.49
N ARG A 248 1.12 1.79 22.98
CA ARG A 248 0.33 1.55 21.77
C ARG A 248 1.12 2.04 20.56
N LEU A 249 1.22 1.23 19.50
CA LEU A 249 1.84 1.64 18.24
C LEU A 249 0.85 1.46 17.09
N ILE A 250 0.74 2.48 16.25
CA ILE A 250 -0.01 2.41 15.00
C ILE A 250 0.92 2.81 13.88
N ALA A 251 1.14 1.90 12.93
CA ALA A 251 2.00 2.14 11.78
C ALA A 251 1.15 2.24 10.50
N SER A 252 1.66 2.95 9.49
CA SER A 252 1.04 3.05 8.17
C SER A 252 1.98 2.59 7.06
N CYS A 253 1.42 1.93 6.04
CA CYS A 253 2.17 1.54 4.84
C CYS A 253 1.24 1.50 3.62
N ARG A 254 1.77 1.73 2.42
CA ARG A 254 1.04 1.40 1.20
C ARG A 254 0.86 -0.12 1.10
N THR A 255 -0.32 -0.55 0.66
CA THR A 255 -0.64 -1.98 0.45
C THR A 255 0.31 -2.64 -0.54
N ASP A 256 0.64 -1.93 -1.61
CA ASP A 256 1.54 -2.38 -2.68
C ASP A 256 3.01 -2.41 -2.26
N LEU A 257 3.41 -1.92 -1.08
CA LEU A 257 4.82 -1.88 -0.67
C LEU A 257 5.07 -2.56 0.68
N TYR A 258 4.04 -3.18 1.26
CA TYR A 258 4.13 -3.76 2.59
C TYR A 258 4.80 -5.14 2.56
N ARG A 259 6.13 -5.17 2.46
CA ARG A 259 6.97 -6.38 2.35
C ARG A 259 7.45 -6.98 3.66
N TYR A 260 7.28 -6.24 4.75
CA TYR A 260 7.95 -6.51 6.01
C TYR A 260 6.92 -6.95 7.04
N ASN A 261 6.97 -8.23 7.39
CA ASN A 261 6.13 -8.83 8.42
C ASN A 261 6.51 -8.26 9.78
N LEU A 262 5.98 -7.10 10.14
CA LEU A 262 5.86 -6.68 11.55
C LEU A 262 4.87 -7.63 12.21
N THR A 263 5.32 -8.83 12.53
CA THR A 263 4.49 -9.95 12.98
C THR A 263 3.65 -9.54 14.19
N ILE A 264 4.17 -8.74 15.10
CA ILE A 264 3.43 -8.35 16.31
C ILE A 264 2.21 -7.44 16.00
N PHE A 265 2.13 -6.84 14.81
CA PHE A 265 1.07 -5.92 14.41
C PHE A 265 -0.11 -6.67 13.79
N ALA A 266 -1.33 -6.28 14.17
CA ALA A 266 -2.54 -6.66 13.47
C ALA A 266 -2.70 -5.79 12.22
N ASN A 267 -3.03 -6.38 11.08
CA ASN A 267 -3.21 -5.62 9.84
C ASN A 267 -4.68 -5.24 9.64
N VAL A 268 -4.90 -4.00 9.23
CA VAL A 268 -6.19 -3.54 8.71
C VAL A 268 -5.98 -2.81 7.41
N LEU A 269 -6.98 -2.86 6.54
CA LEU A 269 -6.96 -2.20 5.25
C LEU A 269 -8.02 -1.11 5.20
N ILE A 270 -7.64 0.11 4.83
CA ILE A 270 -8.61 1.18 4.56
C ILE A 270 -9.51 0.77 3.39
N SER A 271 -10.81 0.76 3.63
CA SER A 271 -11.80 0.50 2.58
C SER A 271 -12.05 1.77 1.75
N PRO A 272 -12.33 1.66 0.44
CA PRO A 272 -12.80 2.78 -0.36
C PRO A 272 -14.05 3.43 0.22
N PHE A 273 -14.23 4.72 -0.06
CA PHE A 273 -15.40 5.45 0.39
C PHE A 273 -16.69 4.88 -0.18
N GLU A 274 -17.67 4.72 0.70
CA GLU A 274 -19.05 4.45 0.33
C GLU A 274 -19.79 5.72 -0.11
N GLU A 275 -20.96 5.57 -0.74
CA GLU A 275 -21.75 6.69 -1.23
C GLU A 275 -22.07 7.72 -0.14
N ASN A 276 -22.40 7.27 1.07
CA ASN A 276 -22.63 8.17 2.21
C ASN A 276 -21.37 8.94 2.64
N GLN A 277 -20.18 8.33 2.55
CA GLN A 277 -18.90 8.97 2.85
C GLN A 277 -18.52 9.97 1.77
N LEU A 278 -18.80 9.64 0.50
CA LEU A 278 -18.63 10.55 -0.63
C LEU A 278 -19.51 11.80 -0.47
N GLU A 279 -20.81 11.61 -0.25
CA GLU A 279 -21.77 12.70 -0.04
C GLU A 279 -21.36 13.60 1.12
N ARG A 280 -21.05 13.01 2.29
CA ARG A 280 -20.57 13.76 3.46
C ARG A 280 -19.29 14.52 3.20
N PHE A 281 -18.33 13.91 2.48
CA PHE A 281 -17.10 14.60 2.10
C PHE A 281 -17.40 15.83 1.25
N LEU A 282 -18.29 15.71 0.25
CA LEU A 282 -18.68 16.84 -0.59
C LEU A 282 -19.39 17.94 0.21
N CYS A 283 -20.32 17.56 1.09
CA CYS A 283 -20.96 18.50 2.00
C CYS A 283 -19.93 19.25 2.83
N ASN A 284 -18.98 18.56 3.47
CA ASN A 284 -17.95 19.18 4.30
C ASN A 284 -16.97 20.03 3.47
N TRP A 285 -16.62 19.59 2.26
CA TRP A 285 -15.68 20.28 1.37
C TRP A 285 -16.21 21.63 0.87
N PHE A 286 -17.48 21.64 0.47
CA PHE A 286 -18.16 22.84 -0.04
C PHE A 286 -18.88 23.63 1.06
N HIS A 287 -18.83 23.15 2.31
CA HIS A 287 -19.46 23.82 3.43
C HIS A 287 -18.90 25.23 3.60
N SER A 288 -19.81 26.20 3.69
CA SER A 288 -19.50 27.56 4.10
C SER A 288 -20.76 28.21 4.67
N ASP A 289 -20.58 29.35 5.33
CA ASP A 289 -21.69 30.20 5.81
C ASP A 289 -22.53 30.80 4.67
N SER A 290 -22.14 30.62 3.41
CA SER A 290 -22.88 31.09 2.22
C SER A 290 -23.84 30.01 1.69
N GLU A 291 -25.12 30.36 1.60
CA GLU A 291 -26.19 29.51 1.03
C GLU A 291 -25.88 29.05 -0.41
N SER A 292 -25.19 29.88 -1.20
CA SER A 292 -24.79 29.58 -2.58
C SER A 292 -23.74 28.45 -2.71
N LEU A 293 -22.88 28.26 -1.71
CA LEU A 293 -21.83 27.23 -1.71
C LEU A 293 -22.37 25.88 -1.23
N ASN A 294 -23.38 25.87 -0.36
CA ASN A 294 -24.10 24.65 0.00
C ASN A 294 -24.88 24.06 -1.20
N LEU A 295 -25.37 24.90 -2.12
CA LEU A 295 -25.95 24.45 -3.40
C LEU A 295 -24.89 23.79 -4.32
N ASN A 296 -23.62 24.22 -4.24
CA ASN A 296 -22.54 23.59 -5.02
C ASN A 296 -22.25 22.17 -4.55
N ALA A 297 -22.38 21.88 -3.24
CA ALA A 297 -22.23 20.52 -2.73
C ALA A 297 -23.26 19.57 -3.37
N LEU A 298 -24.53 20.00 -3.40
CA LEU A 298 -25.62 19.24 -4.00
C LEU A 298 -25.43 19.08 -5.52
N ALA A 299 -25.10 20.16 -6.23
CA ALA A 299 -24.86 20.13 -7.67
C ALA A 299 -23.67 19.21 -8.03
N CYS A 300 -22.59 19.26 -7.25
CA CYS A 300 -21.42 18.38 -7.40
C CYS A 300 -21.80 16.91 -7.20
N TRP A 301 -22.57 16.62 -6.15
CA TRP A 301 -23.08 15.28 -5.89
C TRP A 301 -23.95 14.77 -7.04
N GLU A 302 -24.95 15.54 -7.48
CA GLU A 302 -25.82 15.18 -8.59
C GLU A 302 -25.04 14.96 -9.89
N ALA A 303 -24.05 15.82 -10.18
CA ALA A 303 -23.18 15.66 -11.33
C ALA A 303 -22.35 14.37 -11.25
N LEU A 304 -21.82 14.01 -10.07
CA LEU A 304 -21.02 12.81 -9.85
C LEU A 304 -21.84 11.52 -10.05
N GLN A 305 -23.15 11.58 -9.82
CA GLN A 305 -24.06 10.44 -10.02
C GLN A 305 -24.43 10.19 -11.49
N LYS A 306 -24.15 11.11 -12.41
CA LYS A 306 -24.49 10.93 -13.83
C LYS A 306 -23.65 9.81 -14.48
N PRO A 307 -24.23 8.97 -15.36
CA PRO A 307 -23.50 7.85 -16.00
C PRO A 307 -22.24 8.26 -16.77
N GLU A 308 -22.29 9.43 -17.39
CA GLU A 308 -21.17 10.07 -18.10
C GLU A 308 -19.96 10.38 -17.19
N ASN A 309 -20.17 10.50 -15.88
CA ASN A 309 -19.14 10.75 -14.87
C ASN A 309 -18.79 9.50 -14.04
N SER A 310 -19.17 8.30 -14.50
CA SER A 310 -18.88 7.03 -13.83
C SER A 310 -17.39 6.82 -13.52
N GLN A 311 -16.48 7.25 -14.42
CA GLN A 311 -15.05 7.18 -14.16
C GLN A 311 -14.60 8.11 -13.03
N ALA A 312 -15.14 9.33 -12.96
CA ALA A 312 -14.87 10.26 -11.87
C ALA A 312 -15.42 9.73 -10.54
N LYS A 313 -16.62 9.12 -10.54
CA LYS A 313 -17.19 8.44 -9.37
C LYS A 313 -16.28 7.29 -8.90
N ASN A 314 -15.79 6.47 -9.83
CA ASN A 314 -14.87 5.38 -9.52
C ASN A 314 -13.51 5.86 -8.99
N LEU A 315 -13.00 7.01 -9.44
CA LEU A 315 -11.80 7.63 -8.86
C LEU A 315 -12.09 8.19 -7.45
N GLY A 316 -13.25 8.82 -7.27
CA GLY A 316 -13.65 9.52 -6.04
C GLY A 316 -13.77 8.63 -4.82
N ILE A 317 -13.85 7.30 -4.97
CA ILE A 317 -13.83 6.38 -3.82
C ILE A 317 -12.50 6.44 -3.03
N ASN A 318 -11.44 6.98 -3.63
CA ASN A 318 -10.16 7.29 -2.99
C ASN A 318 -10.14 8.77 -2.59
N THR A 319 -9.84 9.04 -1.31
CA THR A 319 -9.96 10.37 -0.69
C THR A 319 -9.14 11.45 -1.41
N LEU A 320 -7.92 11.12 -1.85
CA LEU A 320 -7.10 12.07 -2.60
C LEU A 320 -7.76 12.44 -3.91
N TYR A 321 -8.16 11.45 -4.72
CA TYR A 321 -8.78 11.74 -6.01
C TYR A 321 -10.09 12.50 -5.85
N LEU A 322 -10.88 12.21 -4.81
CA LEU A 322 -12.07 12.98 -4.50
C LEU A 322 -11.75 14.45 -4.24
N SER A 323 -10.72 14.74 -3.43
CA SER A 323 -10.30 16.11 -3.17
C SER A 323 -9.86 16.85 -4.44
N LEU A 324 -9.16 16.15 -5.35
CA LEU A 324 -8.73 16.69 -6.64
C LEU A 324 -9.93 16.91 -7.59
N LEU A 325 -10.91 16.01 -7.59
CA LEU A 325 -12.14 16.15 -8.36
C LEU A 325 -12.95 17.36 -7.86
N CYS A 326 -13.04 17.54 -6.55
CA CYS A 326 -13.70 18.71 -5.95
C CYS A 326 -13.02 20.02 -6.38
N LEU A 327 -11.68 20.06 -6.36
CA LEU A 327 -10.90 21.21 -6.83
C LEU A 327 -11.23 21.56 -8.29
N VAL A 328 -11.23 20.55 -9.17
CA VAL A 328 -11.52 20.76 -10.59
C VAL A 328 -12.96 21.21 -10.80
N TYR A 329 -13.90 20.58 -10.10
CA TYR A 329 -15.31 20.89 -10.18
C TYR A 329 -15.63 22.32 -9.70
N GLU A 330 -14.99 22.78 -8.62
CA GLU A 330 -15.17 24.13 -8.07
C GLU A 330 -14.91 25.24 -9.11
N ARG A 331 -14.00 25.00 -10.08
CA ARG A 331 -13.70 25.96 -11.16
C ARG A 331 -14.43 25.68 -12.48
N GLY A 332 -14.58 24.41 -12.84
CA GLY A 332 -15.02 24.00 -14.18
C GLY A 332 -16.43 23.45 -14.27
N GLN A 333 -17.07 23.14 -13.14
CA GLN A 333 -18.40 22.51 -13.03
C GLN A 333 -18.56 21.22 -13.86
N ASN A 334 -17.45 20.54 -14.15
CA ASN A 334 -17.37 19.32 -14.94
C ASN A 334 -16.28 18.40 -14.38
N PHE A 335 -16.42 17.09 -14.58
CA PHE A 335 -15.43 16.11 -14.15
C PHE A 335 -14.53 15.62 -15.30
N PRO A 336 -13.24 15.35 -15.02
CA PRO A 336 -12.33 14.74 -15.99
C PRO A 336 -12.69 13.28 -16.26
N LYS A 337 -12.38 12.83 -17.48
CA LYS A 337 -12.68 11.47 -17.98
C LYS A 337 -11.52 10.48 -17.85
N SER A 338 -10.47 10.81 -17.11
CA SER A 338 -9.36 9.89 -16.82
C SER A 338 -8.52 10.42 -15.65
N ARG A 339 -7.69 9.56 -15.07
CA ARG A 339 -6.75 9.95 -14.00
C ARG A 339 -5.69 10.92 -14.52
N GLN A 340 -5.12 10.67 -15.70
CA GLN A 340 -4.23 11.61 -16.39
C GLN A 340 -4.89 12.98 -16.60
N ALA A 341 -6.15 13.03 -17.06
CA ALA A 341 -6.86 14.29 -17.29
C ALA A 341 -7.12 15.04 -15.97
N LEU A 342 -7.43 14.31 -14.90
CA LEU A 342 -7.57 14.89 -13.56
C LEU A 342 -6.28 15.58 -13.12
N TYR A 343 -5.15 14.87 -13.16
CA TYR A 343 -3.86 15.45 -12.79
C TYR A 343 -3.47 16.64 -13.67
N GLN A 344 -3.70 16.54 -14.98
CA GLN A 344 -3.41 17.63 -15.92
C GLN A 344 -4.22 18.90 -15.60
N GLN A 345 -5.51 18.75 -15.32
CA GLN A 345 -6.38 19.87 -14.95
C GLN A 345 -5.99 20.46 -13.60
N VAL A 346 -5.76 19.63 -12.58
CA VAL A 346 -5.26 20.07 -11.27
C VAL A 346 -3.95 20.85 -11.43
N TRP A 347 -2.98 20.29 -12.15
CA TRP A 347 -1.69 20.92 -12.40
C TRP A 347 -1.83 22.31 -13.00
N ARG A 348 -2.65 22.42 -14.05
CA ARG A 348 -2.95 23.69 -14.71
C ARG A 348 -3.62 24.69 -13.77
N LEU A 349 -4.63 24.24 -13.01
CA LEU A 349 -5.35 25.09 -12.06
C LEU A 349 -4.43 25.70 -10.99
N LEU A 350 -3.46 24.93 -10.50
CA LEU A 350 -2.47 25.39 -9.51
C LEU A 350 -1.51 26.42 -10.09
N LEU A 351 -0.95 26.13 -11.27
CA LEU A 351 -0.02 27.06 -11.94
C LEU A 351 -0.72 28.37 -12.33
N GLU A 352 -1.92 28.31 -12.90
CA GLU A 352 -2.71 29.50 -13.25
C GLU A 352 -3.08 30.33 -12.02
N SER A 353 -3.41 29.66 -10.91
CA SER A 353 -3.66 30.32 -9.62
C SER A 353 -2.44 31.10 -9.13
N GLY A 354 -1.25 30.51 -9.25
CA GLY A 354 0.00 31.18 -8.89
C GLY A 354 0.34 32.35 -9.80
N LEU A 355 0.16 32.21 -11.12
CA LEU A 355 0.43 33.27 -12.12
C LEU A 355 -0.50 34.48 -11.99
N SER A 356 -1.59 34.33 -11.26
CA SER A 356 -2.54 35.39 -10.96
C SER A 356 -2.12 36.23 -9.75
N ASP A 357 -0.99 35.91 -9.09
CA ASP A 357 -0.47 36.70 -7.98
C ASP A 357 -0.11 38.13 -8.44
N PRO A 358 -0.78 39.18 -7.90
CA PRO A 358 -0.58 40.55 -8.35
C PRO A 358 0.86 41.06 -8.20
N ARG A 359 1.65 40.45 -7.29
CA ARG A 359 3.04 40.82 -7.05
C ARG A 359 3.94 40.50 -8.25
N LEU A 360 3.56 39.54 -9.10
CA LEU A 360 4.34 39.14 -10.27
C LEU A 360 4.22 40.13 -11.45
N GLN A 361 3.13 40.91 -11.53
CA GLN A 361 2.90 41.94 -12.57
C GLN A 361 3.13 41.46 -14.03
N LEU A 362 2.83 40.20 -14.34
CA LEU A 362 3.12 39.57 -15.63
C LEU A 362 2.08 39.90 -16.72
N LYS A 363 2.54 40.11 -17.96
CA LYS A 363 1.68 40.16 -19.16
C LYS A 363 1.25 38.75 -19.58
N ASN A 364 0.17 38.63 -20.36
CA ASN A 364 -0.36 37.33 -20.78
C ASN A 364 0.65 36.47 -21.57
N SER A 365 1.46 37.07 -22.45
CA SER A 365 2.51 36.35 -23.17
C SER A 365 3.61 35.80 -22.25
N GLU A 366 3.93 36.53 -21.18
CA GLU A 366 4.94 36.14 -20.18
C GLU A 366 4.39 35.04 -19.26
N LYS A 367 3.10 35.11 -18.89
CA LYS A 367 2.43 34.06 -18.13
C LYS A 367 2.51 32.71 -18.84
N SER A 368 2.27 32.66 -20.15
CA SER A 368 2.36 31.42 -20.93
C SER A 368 3.77 30.83 -20.92
N LEU A 369 4.79 31.66 -21.13
CA LEU A 369 6.19 31.23 -21.15
C LEU A 369 6.65 30.72 -19.78
N ILE A 370 6.27 31.42 -18.71
CA ILE A 370 6.59 31.03 -17.33
C ILE A 370 5.87 29.73 -16.98
N LEU A 371 4.61 29.58 -17.35
CA LEU A 371 3.83 28.36 -17.12
C LEU A 371 4.55 27.15 -17.73
N GLU A 372 4.89 27.22 -19.01
CA GLU A 372 5.57 26.14 -19.73
C GLU A 372 6.93 25.82 -19.11
N GLY A 373 7.73 26.85 -18.86
CA GLY A 373 9.08 26.67 -18.34
C GLY A 373 9.15 26.16 -16.91
N VAL A 374 8.29 26.66 -16.03
CA VAL A 374 8.16 26.15 -14.65
C VAL A 374 7.59 24.75 -14.66
N SER A 375 6.66 24.44 -15.58
CA SER A 375 6.17 23.07 -15.75
C SER A 375 7.30 22.12 -16.11
N ASN A 376 8.10 22.44 -17.13
CA ASN A 376 9.23 21.61 -17.55
C ASN A 376 10.26 21.44 -16.43
N LEU A 377 10.56 22.52 -15.70
CA LEU A 377 11.48 22.50 -14.57
C LEU A 377 10.98 21.56 -13.46
N LEU A 378 9.71 21.67 -13.05
CA LEU A 378 9.15 20.85 -11.98
C LEU A 378 9.03 19.38 -12.39
N SER A 379 8.72 19.09 -13.66
CA SER A 379 8.73 17.73 -14.20
C SER A 379 10.14 17.12 -14.21
N GLU A 380 11.18 17.89 -14.56
CA GLU A 380 12.57 17.46 -14.47
C GLU A 380 12.97 17.15 -13.01
N ILE A 381 12.63 18.03 -12.06
CA ILE A 381 12.90 17.83 -10.63
C ILE A 381 12.18 16.58 -10.11
N ALA A 382 10.91 16.41 -10.48
CA ALA A 382 10.14 15.24 -10.08
C ALA A 382 10.82 13.96 -10.57
N SER A 383 11.21 13.91 -11.84
CA SER A 383 11.87 12.77 -12.48
C SER A 383 13.21 12.43 -11.81
N LEU A 384 14.11 13.41 -11.67
CA LEU A 384 15.42 13.23 -11.01
C LEU A 384 15.26 12.78 -9.54
N GLY A 385 14.31 13.39 -8.83
CA GLY A 385 13.98 13.01 -7.47
C GLY A 385 13.46 11.58 -7.39
N PHE A 386 12.56 11.20 -8.31
CA PHE A 386 11.94 9.88 -8.33
C PHE A 386 12.97 8.79 -8.60
N GLU A 387 13.83 8.98 -9.61
CA GLU A 387 14.93 8.09 -9.97
C GLU A 387 15.90 7.88 -8.78
N SER A 388 16.19 8.96 -8.05
CA SER A 388 17.08 8.93 -6.88
C SER A 388 16.38 8.58 -5.56
N ASN A 389 15.10 8.17 -5.58
CA ASN A 389 14.27 7.93 -4.39
C ASN A 389 14.23 9.12 -3.39
N LYS A 390 14.26 10.35 -3.90
CA LYS A 390 14.27 11.60 -3.16
C LYS A 390 12.91 12.29 -3.30
N LEU A 391 12.20 12.44 -2.17
CA LEU A 391 10.94 13.20 -2.10
C LEU A 391 11.10 14.59 -1.44
N LEU A 392 12.28 14.88 -0.89
CA LEU A 392 12.61 16.17 -0.27
C LEU A 392 13.60 16.92 -1.15
N PHE A 393 13.32 18.18 -1.42
CA PHE A 393 14.13 19.05 -2.27
C PHE A 393 14.52 20.29 -1.49
N GLU A 394 15.80 20.65 -1.53
CA GLU A 394 16.28 21.87 -0.90
C GLU A 394 15.75 23.08 -1.68
N ARG A 395 15.15 24.04 -0.96
CA ARG A 395 14.62 25.28 -1.53
C ARG A 395 15.67 26.02 -2.35
N ARG A 396 16.93 26.03 -1.88
CA ARG A 396 18.06 26.68 -2.59
C ARG A 396 18.28 26.10 -3.99
N ILE A 397 18.26 24.79 -4.15
CA ILE A 397 18.46 24.12 -5.44
C ILE A 397 17.33 24.50 -6.42
N LEU A 398 16.10 24.52 -5.93
CA LEU A 398 14.92 24.91 -6.70
C LEU A 398 15.02 26.38 -7.14
N LEU A 399 15.38 27.28 -6.23
CA LEU A 399 15.61 28.69 -6.52
C LEU A 399 16.68 28.89 -7.57
N ASP A 400 17.80 28.18 -7.48
CA ASP A 400 18.91 28.31 -8.43
C ASP A 400 18.47 27.84 -9.83
N LYS A 401 17.69 26.77 -9.94
CA LYS A 401 17.11 26.35 -11.23
C LYS A 401 16.09 27.36 -11.77
N VAL A 402 15.23 27.95 -10.92
CA VAL A 402 14.30 29.01 -11.33
C VAL A 402 15.07 30.23 -11.83
N LYS A 403 16.11 30.68 -11.12
CA LYS A 403 16.97 31.80 -11.56
C LYS A 403 17.58 31.53 -12.93
N ILE A 404 18.12 30.34 -13.15
CA ILE A 404 18.67 29.93 -14.45
C ILE A 404 17.59 30.00 -15.53
N PHE A 405 16.40 29.44 -15.27
CA PHE A 405 15.28 29.48 -16.20
C PHE A 405 14.87 30.92 -16.56
N LEU A 406 14.69 31.79 -15.56
CA LEU A 406 14.31 33.19 -15.76
C LEU A 406 15.39 33.93 -16.57
N ASN A 407 16.68 33.74 -16.25
CA ASN A 407 17.79 34.38 -16.95
C ASN A 407 17.89 33.96 -18.42
N ILE A 408 17.59 32.70 -18.74
CA ILE A 408 17.69 32.19 -20.11
C ILE A 408 16.50 32.66 -20.97
N ASN A 409 15.28 32.59 -20.42
CA ASN A 409 14.05 32.73 -21.20
C ASN A 409 13.40 34.11 -21.09
N LEU A 410 13.69 34.88 -20.03
CA LEU A 410 13.11 36.20 -19.77
C LEU A 410 14.17 37.30 -19.72
N LYS A 411 15.20 37.19 -20.58
CA LYS A 411 16.33 38.14 -20.73
C LYS A 411 15.98 39.64 -20.78
N ARG A 412 14.70 39.99 -21.00
CA ARG A 412 14.20 41.37 -21.09
C ARG A 412 13.57 41.92 -19.80
N GLN A 413 13.53 41.16 -18.69
CA GLN A 413 13.05 41.63 -17.38
C GLN A 413 14.05 41.32 -16.25
N PRO A 414 15.01 42.21 -15.95
CA PRO A 414 16.03 41.98 -14.93
C PRO A 414 15.51 41.99 -13.47
N ASN A 415 14.21 42.25 -13.23
CA ASN A 415 13.65 42.51 -11.90
C ASN A 415 12.64 41.46 -11.40
N LEU A 416 12.36 40.38 -12.14
CA LEU A 416 11.45 39.34 -11.65
C LEU A 416 12.18 38.47 -10.61
N ASP A 417 11.83 38.63 -9.34
CA ASP A 417 12.48 37.90 -8.24
C ASP A 417 12.15 36.40 -8.31
N ALA A 418 13.19 35.58 -8.46
CA ALA A 418 13.06 34.12 -8.48
C ALA A 418 12.45 33.55 -7.20
N ASN A 419 12.66 34.20 -6.03
CA ASN A 419 11.98 33.80 -4.79
C ASN A 419 10.50 34.05 -4.89
N LEU A 420 10.11 35.22 -5.40
CA LEU A 420 8.70 35.55 -5.59
C LEU A 420 8.03 34.61 -6.59
N VAL A 421 8.73 34.22 -7.67
CA VAL A 421 8.23 33.24 -8.65
C VAL A 421 8.06 31.87 -8.01
N LEU A 422 9.06 31.37 -7.27
CA LEU A 422 8.96 30.08 -6.58
C LEU A 422 7.83 30.10 -5.54
N ASP A 423 7.74 31.16 -4.75
CA ASP A 423 6.71 31.30 -3.71
C ASP A 423 5.31 31.41 -4.32
N ALA A 424 5.13 32.22 -5.36
CA ALA A 424 3.83 32.45 -5.99
C ALA A 424 3.35 31.24 -6.81
N LEU A 425 4.24 30.54 -7.52
CA LEU A 425 3.84 29.46 -8.43
C LEU A 425 3.88 28.08 -7.81
N VAL A 426 4.73 27.86 -6.82
CA VAL A 426 5.01 26.51 -6.33
C VAL A 426 4.57 26.33 -4.89
N ILE A 427 4.89 27.28 -4.01
CA ILE A 427 4.62 27.14 -2.56
C ILE A 427 3.21 27.59 -2.20
N LYS A 428 2.79 28.78 -2.65
CA LYS A 428 1.47 29.37 -2.33
C LYS A 428 0.31 28.53 -2.90
N PRO A 429 0.36 27.99 -4.14
CA PRO A 429 -0.68 27.10 -4.63
C PRO A 429 -0.65 25.72 -3.97
N GLY A 430 0.44 25.39 -3.26
CA GLY A 430 0.63 24.10 -2.61
C GLY A 430 1.12 23.00 -3.56
N ILE A 431 1.82 23.33 -4.64
CA ILE A 431 2.48 22.32 -5.49
C ILE A 431 3.59 21.63 -4.72
N LEU A 432 4.48 22.43 -4.12
CA LEU A 432 5.43 21.99 -3.12
C LEU A 432 5.05 22.57 -1.76
N VAL A 433 5.12 21.74 -0.73
CA VAL A 433 4.82 22.11 0.66
C VAL A 433 6.12 22.06 1.45
N SER A 434 6.33 23.07 2.30
CA SER A 434 7.45 23.09 3.24
C SER A 434 7.25 22.05 4.33
N LYS A 435 8.25 21.19 4.50
CA LYS A 435 8.34 20.19 5.58
C LYS A 435 9.13 20.74 6.75
N GLU A 436 10.23 21.43 6.44
CA GLU A 436 11.04 22.23 7.35
C GLU A 436 11.41 23.55 6.65
N ALA A 437 12.06 24.47 7.35
CA ALA A 437 12.36 25.83 6.87
C ALA A 437 12.94 25.88 5.44
N ASP A 438 13.84 24.94 5.10
CA ASP A 438 14.52 24.89 3.79
C ASP A 438 14.24 23.63 2.95
N LEU A 439 13.35 22.74 3.41
CA LEU A 439 13.02 21.49 2.72
C LEU A 439 11.60 21.49 2.18
N LEU A 440 11.46 21.22 0.88
CA LEU A 440 10.21 21.20 0.14
C LEU A 440 9.90 19.78 -0.35
N ALA A 441 8.63 19.41 -0.38
CA ALA A 441 8.15 18.14 -0.96
C ALA A 441 6.95 18.40 -1.85
N PHE A 442 6.70 17.58 -2.87
CA PHE A 442 5.39 17.58 -3.53
C PHE A 442 4.29 17.34 -2.51
N PHE A 443 3.14 17.99 -2.66
CA PHE A 443 2.04 17.87 -1.69
C PHE A 443 1.60 16.42 -1.49
N HIS A 444 1.75 15.58 -2.52
CA HIS A 444 1.54 14.15 -2.45
C HIS A 444 2.51 13.42 -3.40
N PRO A 445 3.03 12.23 -3.03
CA PRO A 445 3.93 11.44 -3.89
C PRO A 445 3.37 11.14 -5.28
N THR A 446 2.05 10.98 -5.41
CA THR A 446 1.41 10.71 -6.71
C THR A 446 1.52 11.88 -7.70
N MET A 447 1.72 13.11 -7.21
CA MET A 447 2.04 14.25 -8.09
C MET A 447 3.47 14.14 -8.64
N GLN A 448 4.41 13.65 -7.82
CA GLN A 448 5.76 13.35 -8.30
C GLN A 448 5.75 12.22 -9.33
N GLU A 449 4.96 11.16 -9.11
CA GLU A 449 4.75 10.07 -10.08
C GLU A 449 4.18 10.62 -11.41
N TYR A 450 3.15 11.48 -11.36
CA TYR A 450 2.56 12.14 -12.52
C TYR A 450 3.56 12.99 -13.30
N LEU A 451 4.26 13.90 -12.61
CA LEU A 451 5.23 14.79 -13.24
C LEU A 451 6.44 14.03 -13.82
N THR A 452 6.82 12.91 -13.20
CA THR A 452 7.84 12.00 -13.73
C THR A 452 7.38 11.37 -15.04
N ALA A 453 6.16 10.82 -15.08
CA ALA A 453 5.57 10.27 -16.31
C ALA A 453 5.46 11.35 -17.40
N GLN A 454 5.05 12.57 -17.03
CA GLN A 454 4.95 13.70 -17.94
C GLN A 454 6.32 14.10 -18.52
N TYR A 455 7.37 14.15 -17.69
CA TYR A 455 8.73 14.44 -18.14
C TYR A 455 9.20 13.42 -19.18
N ILE A 456 9.03 12.13 -18.89
CA ILE A 456 9.41 11.04 -19.78
C ILE A 456 8.65 11.16 -21.09
N TYR A 457 7.33 11.34 -21.03
CA TYR A 457 6.48 11.49 -22.21
C TYR A 457 6.88 12.69 -23.09
N GLN A 458 7.22 13.84 -22.47
CA GLN A 458 7.68 15.03 -23.19
C GLN A 458 9.06 14.85 -23.85
N ASP A 459 9.93 14.02 -23.26
CA ASP A 459 11.25 13.73 -23.80
C ASP A 459 11.21 12.67 -24.94
N LEU A 460 10.08 11.97 -25.12
CA LEU A 460 9.89 11.07 -26.26
C LEU A 460 9.85 11.87 -27.58
N PRO A 461 10.63 11.48 -28.60
CA PRO A 461 10.54 12.07 -29.94
C PRO A 461 9.11 12.01 -30.48
N LYS A 462 8.62 13.08 -31.13
CA LYS A 462 7.30 13.12 -31.80
C LYS A 462 7.42 12.66 -33.25
N ASP A 463 6.41 11.97 -33.80
CA ASP A 463 6.46 11.49 -35.18
C ASP A 463 6.35 12.68 -36.14
N GLY A 464 7.27 12.79 -37.10
CA GLY A 464 7.21 13.78 -38.19
C GLY A 464 7.51 15.24 -37.82
N GLY A 465 7.98 15.53 -36.60
CA GLY A 465 8.40 16.89 -36.21
C GLY A 465 9.81 17.20 -36.70
N SER A 466 9.96 18.28 -37.49
CA SER A 466 11.24 18.98 -37.62
C SER A 466 11.80 19.31 -36.23
N PRO A 467 13.12 19.32 -36.02
CA PRO A 467 13.70 19.56 -34.71
C PRO A 467 13.32 20.97 -34.23
N GLU A 468 12.26 21.10 -33.43
CA GLU A 468 12.09 22.28 -32.61
C GLU A 468 13.27 22.31 -31.64
N GLU A 469 14.02 23.41 -31.67
CA GLU A 469 15.16 23.64 -30.78
C GLU A 469 14.75 23.33 -29.35
N LYS A 470 15.36 22.30 -28.76
CA LYS A 470 15.27 22.04 -27.32
C LYS A 470 15.54 23.36 -26.57
N PRO A 471 14.80 23.69 -25.51
CA PRO A 471 15.18 24.82 -24.67
C PRO A 471 16.63 24.59 -24.19
N LYS A 472 17.48 25.60 -24.38
CA LYS A 472 18.95 25.60 -24.15
C LYS A 472 19.41 25.09 -22.77
N ILE A 473 18.47 24.90 -21.84
CA ILE A 473 18.67 24.35 -20.50
C ILE A 473 19.14 22.88 -20.56
N ALA A 474 18.64 22.07 -21.51
CA ALA A 474 18.94 20.64 -21.59
C ALA A 474 20.37 20.31 -22.07
N GLN A 475 21.07 21.26 -22.70
CA GLN A 475 22.45 21.08 -23.16
C GLN A 475 23.49 21.50 -22.12
N GLN A 476 23.13 22.37 -21.17
CA GLN A 476 24.01 22.76 -20.05
C GLN A 476 23.80 21.93 -18.78
N SER A 477 22.69 21.17 -18.68
CA SER A 477 22.45 20.25 -17.55
C SER A 477 23.33 19.00 -17.55
N GLN A 478 24.12 18.76 -18.60
CA GLN A 478 25.04 17.62 -18.67
C GLN A 478 26.21 17.72 -17.66
N SER A 479 26.68 18.94 -17.34
CA SER A 479 27.64 19.14 -16.21
C SER A 479 26.95 19.13 -14.84
N GLN A 480 25.63 19.36 -14.79
CA GLN A 480 24.84 19.33 -13.56
C GLN A 480 24.34 17.92 -13.21
N ARG A 481 24.22 17.01 -14.19
CA ARG A 481 24.03 15.58 -13.97
C ARG A 481 25.12 15.04 -13.03
N GLU A 482 26.36 15.46 -13.21
CA GLU A 482 27.52 15.06 -12.38
C GLU A 482 27.44 15.53 -10.92
N ALA A 483 26.69 16.60 -10.63
CA ALA A 483 26.50 17.11 -9.26
C ALA A 483 25.45 16.32 -8.46
N PHE A 484 24.57 15.56 -9.13
CA PHE A 484 23.60 14.67 -8.48
C PHE A 484 24.01 13.18 -8.57
N THR A 485 24.88 12.80 -9.51
CA THR A 485 25.38 11.43 -9.69
C THR A 485 26.78 11.21 -9.14
N THR A 486 27.04 11.56 -7.89
CA THR A 486 28.27 11.08 -7.21
C THR A 486 28.04 9.66 -6.66
N LEU A 487 27.81 8.67 -7.54
CA LEU A 487 27.97 7.22 -7.27
C LEU A 487 27.74 6.29 -8.48
N ALA A 488 28.04 6.73 -9.71
CA ALA A 488 28.11 5.81 -10.86
C ALA A 488 29.35 6.10 -11.71
N SER A 489 30.42 5.36 -11.46
CA SER A 489 31.68 5.46 -12.19
C SER A 489 31.63 4.65 -13.49
N ARG A 490 31.73 5.31 -14.65
CA ARG A 490 32.94 5.35 -15.51
C ARG A 490 32.64 5.97 -16.88
N LYS A 491 33.67 6.65 -17.36
CA LYS A 491 33.80 7.59 -18.48
C LYS A 491 33.75 6.97 -19.89
N ASN A 492 33.53 7.89 -20.84
CA ASN A 492 33.87 7.93 -22.25
C ASN A 492 32.96 7.15 -23.21
N ASP A 493 32.14 7.90 -23.97
CA ASP A 493 32.34 8.08 -25.41
C ASP A 493 31.43 9.22 -25.90
N SER A 494 32.02 10.41 -25.99
CA SER A 494 31.39 11.63 -26.50
C SER A 494 31.73 11.81 -27.97
N GLU A 495 31.06 11.09 -28.87
CA GLU A 495 31.02 11.38 -30.31
C GLU A 495 30.08 10.36 -30.99
N ASN A 496 28.75 10.50 -30.80
CA ASN A 496 27.66 9.97 -31.65
C ASN A 496 26.28 10.25 -31.03
N LEU A 497 25.96 11.52 -30.72
CA LEU A 497 24.61 11.92 -30.25
C LEU A 497 23.68 12.18 -31.45
N THR A 498 23.50 11.18 -32.30
CA THR A 498 22.45 11.17 -33.33
C THR A 498 21.17 10.58 -32.74
N LEU A 499 20.07 11.33 -32.86
CA LEU A 499 18.65 10.93 -32.80
C LEU A 499 18.40 9.55 -32.16
N ILE A 500 18.23 9.51 -30.84
CA ILE A 500 17.68 8.32 -30.18
C ILE A 500 16.21 8.22 -30.60
N ASP A 501 15.89 7.19 -31.38
CA ASP A 501 14.53 6.83 -31.77
C ASP A 501 13.63 6.64 -30.52
N ARG A 502 12.34 6.96 -30.62
CA ARG A 502 11.36 6.83 -29.51
C ARG A 502 11.42 5.43 -28.91
N THR A 503 11.44 4.43 -29.78
CA THR A 503 11.56 3.01 -29.44
C THR A 503 12.75 2.75 -28.51
N VAL A 504 13.90 3.34 -28.81
CA VAL A 504 15.14 3.14 -28.04
C VAL A 504 15.03 3.78 -26.66
N LYS A 505 14.42 4.95 -26.52
CA LYS A 505 14.20 5.59 -25.21
C LYS A 505 13.24 4.78 -24.34
N ILE A 506 12.12 4.32 -24.90
CA ILE A 506 11.16 3.48 -24.17
C ILE A 506 11.83 2.16 -23.76
N GLN A 507 12.59 1.54 -24.65
CA GLN A 507 13.35 0.33 -24.35
C GLN A 507 14.36 0.55 -23.21
N GLN A 508 15.08 1.68 -23.20
CA GLN A 508 15.98 2.03 -22.11
C GLN A 508 15.22 2.17 -20.79
N LEU A 509 14.10 2.89 -20.77
CA LEU A 509 13.25 3.04 -19.59
C LEU A 509 12.83 1.67 -19.02
N ILE A 510 12.32 0.78 -19.87
CA ILE A 510 11.88 -0.56 -19.47
C ILE A 510 13.06 -1.36 -18.92
N THR A 511 14.19 -1.37 -19.62
CA THR A 511 15.38 -2.15 -19.21
C THR A 511 15.88 -1.75 -17.82
N HIS A 512 15.84 -0.46 -17.49
CA HIS A 512 16.34 0.04 -16.20
C HIS A 512 15.32 -0.10 -15.05
N HIS A 513 14.02 -0.02 -15.34
CA HIS A 513 13.01 0.19 -14.30
C HIS A 513 11.92 -0.88 -14.23
N LEU A 514 11.86 -1.85 -15.15
CA LEU A 514 10.79 -2.87 -15.14
C LEU A 514 10.77 -3.72 -13.86
N GLN A 515 11.90 -3.89 -13.17
CA GLN A 515 11.97 -4.66 -11.92
C GLN A 515 11.70 -3.82 -10.68
N ASP A 516 11.66 -2.49 -10.81
CA ASP A 516 11.46 -1.56 -9.71
C ASP A 516 9.97 -1.24 -9.63
N GLU A 517 9.24 -1.91 -8.74
CA GLU A 517 7.77 -1.80 -8.72
C GLU A 517 7.30 -0.41 -8.26
N ARG A 518 8.19 0.42 -7.69
CA ARG A 518 7.94 1.86 -7.50
C ARG A 518 7.58 2.56 -8.81
N TRP A 519 8.10 2.10 -9.94
CA TRP A 519 7.84 2.67 -11.27
C TRP A 519 6.51 2.24 -11.88
N GLN A 520 5.78 1.30 -11.26
CA GLN A 520 4.48 0.85 -11.76
C GLN A 520 3.51 2.02 -12.00
N PRO A 521 3.27 2.96 -11.06
CA PRO A 521 2.38 4.09 -11.32
C PRO A 521 2.85 4.96 -12.50
N VAL A 522 4.17 5.12 -12.68
CA VAL A 522 4.76 5.87 -13.78
C VAL A 522 4.48 5.17 -15.12
N PHE A 523 4.65 3.84 -15.21
CA PHE A 523 4.30 3.08 -16.41
C PHE A 523 2.81 3.17 -16.75
N LEU A 524 1.92 3.08 -15.75
CA LEU A 524 0.48 3.21 -15.95
C LEU A 524 0.09 4.61 -16.46
N LEU A 525 0.67 5.66 -15.86
CA LEU A 525 0.45 7.04 -16.30
C LEU A 525 1.03 7.30 -17.70
N LEU A 526 2.18 6.70 -18.01
CA LEU A 526 2.79 6.79 -19.33
C LEU A 526 1.92 6.10 -20.37
N ALA A 527 1.37 4.92 -20.08
CA ALA A 527 0.41 4.22 -20.94
C ALA A 527 -0.84 5.06 -21.20
N GLU A 528 -1.41 5.70 -20.15
CA GLU A 528 -2.52 6.66 -20.28
C GLU A 528 -2.14 7.84 -21.21
N MET A 529 -0.96 8.44 -21.04
CA MET A 529 -0.49 9.58 -21.85
C MET A 529 -0.17 9.22 -23.29
N MET A 530 0.30 8.00 -23.54
CA MET A 530 0.61 7.50 -24.89
C MET A 530 -0.66 7.23 -25.72
N GLY A 531 -1.81 7.01 -25.08
CA GLY A 531 -3.08 6.78 -25.76
C GLY A 531 -2.98 5.63 -26.76
N SER A 532 -3.26 5.90 -28.04
CA SER A 532 -3.18 4.90 -29.12
C SER A 532 -1.78 4.36 -29.41
N LYS A 533 -0.74 4.96 -28.84
CA LYS A 533 0.66 4.50 -28.97
C LYS A 533 1.10 3.59 -27.84
N ALA A 534 0.22 3.30 -26.87
CA ALA A 534 0.54 2.41 -25.76
C ALA A 534 0.96 1.00 -26.24
N ASP A 535 0.52 0.57 -27.42
CA ASP A 535 0.98 -0.64 -28.11
C ASP A 535 2.52 -0.78 -28.14
N GLU A 536 3.24 0.31 -28.44
CA GLU A 536 4.71 0.34 -28.50
C GLU A 536 5.33 0.01 -27.13
N LEU A 537 4.78 0.60 -26.07
CA LEU A 537 5.19 0.33 -24.70
C LEU A 537 4.94 -1.13 -24.31
N LEU A 538 3.75 -1.66 -24.62
CA LEU A 538 3.37 -3.03 -24.29
C LEU A 538 4.24 -4.07 -25.01
N LEU A 539 4.51 -3.87 -26.30
CA LEU A 539 5.36 -4.77 -27.09
C LEU A 539 6.81 -4.78 -26.60
N LEU A 540 7.34 -3.63 -26.16
CA LEU A 540 8.68 -3.55 -25.58
C LEU A 540 8.74 -4.19 -24.19
N ILE A 541 7.68 -4.07 -23.37
CA ILE A 541 7.58 -4.80 -22.09
C ILE A 541 7.53 -6.31 -22.34
N GLU A 542 6.75 -6.78 -23.32
CA GLU A 542 6.72 -8.21 -23.71
C GLU A 542 8.13 -8.69 -24.10
N THR A 543 8.82 -7.93 -24.95
CA THR A 543 10.17 -8.24 -25.42
C THR A 543 11.19 -8.32 -24.27
N GLU A 544 11.12 -7.39 -23.31
CA GLU A 544 11.98 -7.42 -22.12
C GLU A 544 11.63 -8.61 -21.21
N ALA A 545 10.34 -8.87 -21.00
CA ALA A 545 9.86 -9.95 -20.17
C ALA A 545 10.37 -11.32 -20.66
N GLN A 546 10.40 -11.54 -21.98
CA GLN A 546 10.90 -12.77 -22.60
C GLN A 546 12.36 -13.09 -22.22
N LYS A 547 13.17 -12.08 -21.86
CA LYS A 547 14.55 -12.31 -21.41
C LYS A 547 14.60 -13.09 -20.08
N TYR A 548 13.60 -12.96 -19.21
CA TYR A 548 13.55 -13.67 -17.93
C TYR A 548 13.31 -15.17 -18.07
N ILE A 549 12.69 -15.61 -19.17
CA ILE A 549 12.33 -17.01 -19.37
C ILE A 549 13.26 -17.76 -20.32
N LYS A 550 14.47 -17.25 -20.56
CA LYS A 550 15.52 -17.96 -21.34
C LYS A 550 16.08 -19.20 -20.63
N ILE A 551 15.73 -19.40 -19.36
CA ILE A 551 16.15 -20.57 -18.58
C ILE A 551 15.40 -21.80 -19.10
N PRO A 552 16.08 -22.88 -19.56
CA PRO A 552 15.42 -24.04 -20.17
C PRO A 552 14.31 -24.67 -19.32
N LYS A 553 14.51 -24.68 -17.99
CA LYS A 553 13.54 -25.20 -17.04
C LYS A 553 12.25 -24.38 -17.00
N LEU A 554 12.35 -23.06 -17.07
CA LEU A 554 11.18 -22.17 -17.13
C LEU A 554 10.47 -22.29 -18.47
N GLN A 555 11.20 -22.46 -19.58
CA GLN A 555 10.61 -22.72 -20.89
C GLN A 555 9.80 -24.01 -20.87
N ALA A 556 10.38 -25.10 -20.35
CA ALA A 556 9.68 -26.38 -20.22
C ALA A 556 8.41 -26.27 -19.34
N LEU A 557 8.47 -25.48 -18.26
CA LEU A 557 7.32 -25.23 -17.38
C LEU A 557 6.20 -24.46 -18.11
N LEU A 558 6.54 -23.44 -18.90
CA LEU A 558 5.57 -22.68 -19.69
C LEU A 558 4.98 -23.51 -20.85
N THR A 559 5.80 -24.32 -21.51
CA THR A 559 5.34 -25.26 -22.53
C THR A 559 4.34 -26.26 -21.95
N TRP A 560 4.63 -26.81 -20.77
CA TRP A 560 3.70 -27.67 -20.05
C TRP A 560 2.38 -26.94 -19.71
N ALA A 561 2.46 -25.72 -19.17
CA ALA A 561 1.29 -24.91 -18.83
C ALA A 561 0.41 -24.61 -20.05
N ASN A 562 1.01 -24.43 -21.22
CA ASN A 562 0.28 -24.29 -22.48
C ASN A 562 -0.38 -25.62 -22.90
N GLN A 563 0.37 -26.73 -22.92
CA GLN A 563 -0.15 -28.04 -23.35
C GLN A 563 -1.39 -28.49 -22.57
N ILE A 564 -1.40 -28.26 -21.26
CA ILE A 564 -2.49 -28.71 -20.37
C ILE A 564 -3.75 -27.85 -20.48
N THR A 565 -3.66 -26.68 -21.13
CA THR A 565 -4.76 -25.70 -21.21
C THR A 565 -5.38 -25.57 -22.61
N VAL A 566 -4.74 -26.13 -23.65
CA VAL A 566 -5.08 -25.91 -25.07
C VAL A 566 -6.47 -26.40 -25.54
N ASP A 567 -7.06 -27.48 -24.98
CA ASP A 567 -8.44 -27.93 -25.34
C ASP A 567 -9.43 -27.93 -24.15
N SER A 568 -9.37 -26.92 -23.28
CA SER A 568 -10.39 -26.69 -22.24
C SER A 568 -11.48 -25.71 -22.73
N GLU A 569 -12.69 -25.71 -22.14
CA GLU A 569 -13.89 -24.96 -22.60
C GLU A 569 -13.62 -23.51 -23.12
N GLU A 570 -14.34 -23.09 -24.17
CA GLU A 570 -14.07 -21.88 -24.96
C GLU A 570 -14.25 -20.54 -24.22
N ASN A 571 -14.93 -20.51 -23.07
CA ASN A 571 -15.35 -19.26 -22.41
C ASN A 571 -14.28 -18.57 -21.53
N ILE A 572 -13.10 -19.16 -21.34
CA ILE A 572 -12.04 -18.61 -20.49
C ILE A 572 -10.81 -18.23 -21.33
N ARG A 573 -10.26 -17.03 -21.10
CA ARG A 573 -9.07 -16.51 -21.79
C ARG A 573 -7.87 -17.49 -21.66
N PRO A 574 -7.18 -17.86 -22.76
CA PRO A 574 -6.07 -18.82 -22.72
C PRO A 574 -4.93 -18.43 -21.76
N ALA A 575 -4.58 -17.15 -21.70
CA ALA A 575 -3.54 -16.65 -20.79
C ALA A 575 -3.93 -16.83 -19.31
N ALA A 576 -5.22 -16.70 -18.97
CA ALA A 576 -5.72 -16.92 -17.61
C ALA A 576 -5.59 -18.40 -17.20
N LYS A 577 -5.88 -19.32 -18.13
CA LYS A 577 -5.71 -20.76 -17.94
C LYS A 577 -4.24 -21.11 -17.72
N ARG A 578 -3.32 -20.55 -18.52
CA ARG A 578 -1.87 -20.78 -18.34
C ARG A 578 -1.35 -20.23 -17.02
N ALA A 579 -1.78 -19.03 -16.62
CA ALA A 579 -1.42 -18.45 -15.33
C ALA A 579 -1.86 -19.34 -14.17
N THR A 580 -3.05 -19.93 -14.31
CA THR A 580 -3.58 -20.91 -13.37
C THR A 580 -2.77 -22.20 -13.35
N ALA A 581 -2.42 -22.75 -14.52
CA ALA A 581 -1.59 -23.94 -14.62
C ALA A 581 -0.25 -23.75 -13.87
N LEU A 582 0.37 -22.57 -13.99
CA LEU A 582 1.59 -22.22 -13.25
C LEU A 582 1.37 -22.16 -11.74
N LEU A 583 0.27 -21.55 -11.28
CA LEU A 583 -0.09 -21.53 -9.85
C LEU A 583 -0.22 -22.95 -9.27
N ILE A 584 -0.85 -23.85 -10.01
CA ILE A 584 -1.19 -25.20 -9.53
C ILE A 584 -0.03 -26.20 -9.71
N SER A 585 0.94 -25.89 -10.58
CA SER A 585 2.13 -26.72 -10.85
C SER A 585 2.92 -27.07 -9.58
N GLY A 586 2.94 -26.16 -8.60
CA GLY A 586 3.75 -26.29 -7.40
C GLY A 586 3.40 -27.47 -6.49
N GLY A 587 2.20 -28.04 -6.58
CA GLY A 587 1.81 -29.23 -5.81
C GLY A 587 1.81 -29.09 -4.27
N ASP A 588 2.11 -27.91 -3.72
CA ASP A 588 2.24 -27.64 -2.27
C ASP A 588 0.88 -27.58 -1.54
N PHE A 589 -0.08 -28.40 -1.95
CA PHE A 589 -1.36 -28.61 -1.26
C PHE A 589 -1.16 -29.35 0.06
N ALA A 590 -0.09 -30.15 0.17
CA ALA A 590 0.32 -30.86 1.36
C ALA A 590 1.35 -30.04 2.16
N TYR A 591 1.02 -29.75 3.41
CA TYR A 591 1.94 -29.17 4.38
C TYR A 591 3.15 -30.10 4.58
N THR A 592 4.38 -29.64 4.35
CA THR A 592 5.58 -30.32 4.88
C THR A 592 5.67 -29.99 6.36
N GLN A 593 5.50 -30.99 7.21
CA GLN A 593 5.53 -30.85 8.67
C GLN A 593 6.97 -30.72 9.23
N ASP A 594 8.00 -30.66 8.38
CA ASP A 594 9.41 -30.55 8.79
C ASP A 594 9.87 -29.09 9.02
N ALA A 595 9.02 -28.25 9.61
CA ALA A 595 9.43 -26.96 10.17
C ALA A 595 9.84 -27.08 11.66
N GLY A 596 10.22 -28.28 12.10
CA GLY A 596 10.97 -28.49 13.33
C GLY A 596 12.47 -28.47 13.03
N ASP A 597 13.22 -27.66 13.78
CA ASP A 597 14.68 -27.62 13.88
C ASP A 597 15.50 -26.88 12.79
N GLY A 598 14.88 -26.09 11.91
CA GLY A 598 15.61 -25.39 10.84
C GLY A 598 15.12 -23.99 10.48
N LEU A 599 14.65 -23.17 11.43
CA LEU A 599 14.34 -21.75 11.18
C LEU A 599 15.61 -20.88 11.05
N GLY A 600 16.57 -21.34 10.26
CA GLY A 600 17.71 -20.57 9.78
C GLY A 600 17.45 -20.14 8.35
N THR A 601 17.27 -18.83 8.13
CA THR A 601 17.33 -18.16 6.83
C THR A 601 16.32 -18.62 5.76
N ILE A 602 15.08 -18.14 5.84
CA ILE A 602 14.18 -18.07 4.67
C ILE A 602 14.16 -16.60 4.21
N TYR A 603 14.53 -16.38 2.95
CA TYR A 603 14.59 -15.08 2.30
C TYR A 603 13.25 -14.34 2.43
N GLU A 604 13.28 -13.17 3.08
CA GLU A 604 12.19 -12.21 3.16
C GLU A 604 11.71 -11.87 1.73
N LEU A 605 10.48 -12.28 1.40
CA LEU A 605 9.90 -12.13 0.08
C LEU A 605 9.43 -10.67 -0.16
N PRO A 606 9.59 -10.14 -1.37
CA PRO A 606 9.09 -8.82 -1.71
C PRO A 606 7.56 -8.81 -2.01
N LEU A 607 6.71 -8.44 -1.03
CA LEU A 607 5.23 -8.33 -1.13
C LEU A 607 4.65 -7.24 -2.08
N GLU A 608 5.39 -6.67 -3.04
CA GLU A 608 4.75 -5.65 -3.91
C GLU A 608 3.69 -6.25 -4.87
N THR A 609 3.73 -7.57 -5.06
CA THR A 609 2.78 -8.34 -5.87
C THR A 609 1.67 -9.01 -5.08
N ALA A 610 1.71 -8.88 -3.75
CA ALA A 610 0.82 -9.51 -2.78
C ALA A 610 -0.11 -8.51 -2.09
N GLY A 611 -0.19 -7.27 -2.58
CA GLY A 611 -1.11 -6.25 -2.09
C GLY A 611 -2.55 -6.57 -2.48
N ASP A 612 -3.04 -7.78 -2.20
CA ASP A 612 -4.39 -8.22 -2.51
C ASP A 612 -4.75 -9.59 -1.92
N PHE A 613 -4.00 -10.15 -0.93
CA PHE A 613 -4.33 -11.43 -0.26
C PHE A 613 -3.73 -11.54 1.16
N THR A 614 -4.46 -11.12 2.20
CA THR A 614 -4.20 -11.52 3.60
C THR A 614 -4.99 -12.78 3.95
N PHE A 615 -4.46 -13.92 3.49
CA PHE A 615 -4.79 -15.22 4.03
C PHE A 615 -3.83 -15.52 5.19
N SER A 616 -4.36 -15.95 6.34
CA SER A 616 -3.69 -16.46 7.56
C SER A 616 -2.16 -16.38 7.59
N ARG A 617 -1.62 -15.76 8.63
CA ARG A 617 -0.21 -15.51 8.90
C ARG A 617 0.73 -16.74 8.83
N ASP A 618 0.20 -17.96 8.98
CA ASP A 618 0.95 -19.23 8.81
C ASP A 618 0.92 -19.78 7.37
N PHE A 619 0.06 -19.22 6.51
CA PHE A 619 -0.19 -19.65 5.13
C PHE A 619 0.72 -18.96 4.11
N MET A 620 0.96 -17.66 4.30
CA MET A 620 1.76 -16.83 3.39
C MET A 620 3.28 -17.04 3.53
N LEU A 621 3.75 -17.56 4.66
CA LEU A 621 5.17 -17.89 4.86
C LEU A 621 5.63 -19.08 3.97
N THR A 622 4.69 -19.77 3.32
CA THR A 622 4.96 -21.00 2.54
C THR A 622 4.78 -20.81 1.02
N ILE A 623 4.25 -19.69 0.53
CA ILE A 623 3.98 -19.45 -0.92
C ILE A 623 5.03 -18.50 -1.50
N SER A 624 5.66 -18.90 -2.61
CA SER A 624 6.68 -18.10 -3.30
C SER A 624 6.09 -16.96 -4.15
N ARG A 625 6.85 -15.86 -4.35
CA ARG A 625 6.44 -14.63 -5.08
C ARG A 625 5.86 -14.91 -6.47
N ASP A 626 6.44 -15.87 -7.20
CA ASP A 626 5.99 -16.31 -8.51
C ASP A 626 4.55 -16.85 -8.48
N ARG A 627 4.14 -17.57 -7.44
CA ARG A 627 2.78 -18.11 -7.34
C ARG A 627 1.75 -17.05 -7.01
N ILE A 628 2.10 -16.09 -6.15
CA ILE A 628 1.25 -14.94 -5.85
C ILE A 628 0.97 -14.17 -7.14
N LEU A 629 2.02 -13.91 -7.91
CA LEU A 629 1.93 -13.26 -9.21
C LEU A 629 1.13 -14.05 -10.24
N ALA A 630 1.32 -15.36 -10.32
CA ALA A 630 0.54 -16.22 -11.21
C ALA A 630 -0.96 -16.15 -10.89
N SER A 631 -1.31 -16.17 -9.59
CA SER A 631 -2.69 -15.96 -9.14
C SER A 631 -3.20 -14.55 -9.48
N TYR A 632 -2.37 -13.53 -9.30
CA TYR A 632 -2.76 -12.14 -9.60
C TYR A 632 -3.01 -11.94 -11.09
N LEU A 633 -2.14 -12.50 -11.94
CA LEU A 633 -2.26 -12.47 -13.38
C LEU A 633 -3.53 -13.19 -13.87
N ALA A 634 -3.81 -14.40 -13.35
CA ALA A 634 -5.04 -15.13 -13.67
C ALA A 634 -6.29 -14.28 -13.38
N HIS A 635 -6.31 -13.60 -12.23
CA HIS A 635 -7.40 -12.71 -11.85
C HIS A 635 -7.51 -11.48 -12.78
N LEU A 636 -6.39 -10.84 -13.12
CA LEU A 636 -6.38 -9.74 -14.10
C LEU A 636 -6.89 -10.19 -15.49
N LEU A 637 -6.81 -11.48 -15.79
CA LEU A 637 -7.33 -12.06 -17.03
C LEU A 637 -8.73 -12.68 -16.87
N GLY A 638 -9.40 -12.43 -15.73
CA GLY A 638 -10.80 -12.79 -15.50
C GLY A 638 -11.03 -14.17 -14.89
N LEU A 639 -10.00 -14.81 -14.32
CA LEU A 639 -10.09 -16.15 -13.71
C LEU A 639 -9.54 -16.14 -12.27
N ASP A 640 -10.40 -16.28 -11.26
CA ASP A 640 -9.99 -16.22 -9.85
C ASP A 640 -9.91 -17.60 -9.18
N ILE A 641 -8.71 -18.19 -9.17
CA ILE A 641 -8.46 -19.54 -8.64
C ILE A 641 -7.57 -19.54 -7.39
N GLY A 642 -6.76 -18.50 -7.19
CA GLY A 642 -5.95 -18.37 -5.97
C GLY A 642 -6.81 -18.40 -4.72
N LEU A 643 -8.00 -17.81 -4.80
CA LEU A 643 -8.94 -17.80 -3.70
C LEU A 643 -9.52 -19.19 -3.39
N ILE A 644 -9.77 -20.00 -4.41
CA ILE A 644 -10.31 -21.36 -4.26
C ILE A 644 -9.32 -22.24 -3.50
N LEU A 645 -8.04 -22.21 -3.91
CA LEU A 645 -6.98 -22.99 -3.26
C LEU A 645 -6.71 -22.51 -1.83
N ALA A 646 -6.74 -21.20 -1.61
CA ALA A 646 -6.54 -20.61 -0.31
C ALA A 646 -7.72 -20.93 0.64
N ARG A 647 -8.97 -20.92 0.14
CA ARG A 647 -10.17 -21.34 0.90
C ARG A 647 -10.13 -22.81 1.28
N ALA A 648 -9.75 -23.71 0.36
CA ALA A 648 -9.68 -25.14 0.64
C ALA A 648 -8.76 -25.44 1.83
N ARG A 649 -7.59 -24.79 1.85
CA ARG A 649 -6.59 -24.96 2.90
C ARG A 649 -6.99 -24.29 4.21
N ILE A 650 -7.54 -23.07 4.17
CA ILE A 650 -8.03 -22.43 5.39
C ILE A 650 -9.19 -23.18 5.99
N LEU A 651 -10.17 -23.63 5.20
CA LEU A 651 -11.31 -24.36 5.72
C LEU A 651 -10.86 -25.64 6.42
N ALA A 652 -9.92 -26.38 5.83
CA ALA A 652 -9.29 -27.55 6.46
C ALA A 652 -8.54 -27.20 7.77
N SER A 653 -7.78 -26.09 7.79
CA SER A 653 -7.08 -25.60 8.99
C SER A 653 -8.02 -25.08 10.08
N THR A 654 -9.15 -24.50 9.68
CA THR A 654 -10.18 -23.96 10.57
C THR A 654 -10.91 -25.07 11.29
N ILE A 655 -11.30 -26.10 10.53
CA ILE A 655 -11.97 -27.29 11.06
C ILE A 655 -11.07 -27.93 12.12
N THR A 656 -9.79 -28.12 11.81
CA THR A 656 -8.82 -28.69 12.76
C THR A 656 -8.53 -27.78 13.95
N GLY A 657 -8.35 -26.48 13.75
CA GLY A 657 -8.14 -25.52 14.84
C GLY A 657 -9.34 -25.43 15.80
N THR A 658 -10.57 -25.46 15.26
CA THR A 658 -11.81 -25.46 16.07
C THR A 658 -11.90 -26.70 16.94
N LEU A 659 -11.59 -27.88 16.38
CA LEU A 659 -11.55 -29.15 17.10
C LEU A 659 -10.40 -29.18 18.14
N GLY A 660 -9.23 -28.63 17.81
CA GLY A 660 -8.08 -28.50 18.72
C GLY A 660 -8.33 -27.56 19.90
N LEU A 661 -9.01 -26.43 19.68
CA LEU A 661 -9.43 -25.51 20.74
C LEU A 661 -10.47 -26.14 21.67
N ALA A 662 -11.43 -26.89 21.12
CA ALA A 662 -12.40 -27.65 21.90
C ALA A 662 -11.73 -28.75 22.75
N ARG A 663 -10.58 -29.28 22.33
CA ARG A 663 -9.75 -30.23 23.09
C ARG A 663 -8.91 -29.58 24.20
N THR A 664 -8.33 -28.40 23.93
CA THR A 664 -7.34 -27.73 24.82
C THR A 664 -7.96 -26.85 25.90
N ARG A 665 -9.19 -26.35 25.70
CA ARG A 665 -9.95 -25.70 26.79
C ARG A 665 -10.25 -26.75 27.85
N VAL A 666 -9.38 -26.77 28.85
CA VAL A 666 -9.34 -27.59 30.05
C VAL A 666 -10.76 -27.96 30.50
N PHE A 667 -11.13 -29.24 30.29
CA PHE A 667 -12.41 -29.87 30.69
C PHE A 667 -13.71 -29.29 30.11
N ALA A 668 -13.73 -28.92 28.82
CA ALA A 668 -14.87 -28.22 28.21
C ALA A 668 -16.23 -28.93 28.34
N ASP A 669 -17.13 -28.22 29.01
CA ASP A 669 -18.60 -28.28 29.04
C ASP A 669 -19.20 -28.94 27.79
N GLU A 670 -20.19 -29.83 27.96
CA GLU A 670 -20.86 -30.57 26.88
C GLU A 670 -21.35 -29.64 25.76
N LEU A 671 -21.80 -28.44 26.16
CA LEU A 671 -22.21 -27.36 25.27
C LEU A 671 -21.10 -26.86 24.33
N THR A 672 -19.85 -26.80 24.78
CA THR A 672 -18.71 -26.36 23.94
C THR A 672 -18.35 -27.42 22.90
N ARG A 673 -18.42 -28.71 23.28
CA ARG A 673 -18.23 -29.83 22.36
C ARG A 673 -19.36 -29.91 21.33
N GLU A 674 -20.60 -29.75 21.76
CA GLU A 674 -21.78 -29.74 20.89
C GLU A 674 -21.73 -28.57 19.89
N LEU A 675 -21.36 -27.37 20.36
CA LEU A 675 -21.21 -26.19 19.51
C LEU A 675 -20.07 -26.37 18.50
N ALA A 676 -18.91 -26.89 18.92
CA ALA A 676 -17.79 -27.18 18.03
C ALA A 676 -18.17 -28.23 16.97
N GLY A 677 -18.81 -29.32 17.40
CA GLY A 677 -19.33 -30.36 16.49
C GLY A 677 -20.37 -29.81 15.51
N THR A 678 -21.25 -28.91 15.96
CA THR A 678 -22.25 -28.26 15.11
C THR A 678 -21.59 -27.30 14.11
N VAL A 679 -20.67 -26.45 14.54
CA VAL A 679 -19.91 -25.53 13.65
C VAL A 679 -19.15 -26.32 12.60
N VAL A 680 -18.52 -27.42 12.98
CA VAL A 680 -17.76 -28.27 12.08
C VAL A 680 -18.68 -29.05 11.13
N LYS A 681 -19.81 -29.60 11.58
CA LYS A 681 -20.82 -30.23 10.71
C LYS A 681 -21.44 -29.25 9.72
N VAL A 682 -21.69 -28.02 10.14
CA VAL A 682 -22.19 -26.95 9.25
C VAL A 682 -21.17 -26.61 8.17
N ARG A 683 -19.88 -26.52 8.53
CA ARG A 683 -18.78 -26.16 7.64
C ARG A 683 -18.28 -27.30 6.75
N GLY A 684 -18.32 -28.53 7.25
CA GLY A 684 -17.83 -29.75 6.62
C GLY A 684 -18.96 -30.68 6.21
N ARG A 685 -20.13 -30.15 5.81
CA ARG A 685 -21.39 -30.87 5.53
C ARG A 685 -21.28 -32.05 4.53
N PHE A 686 -20.10 -32.25 3.95
CA PHE A 686 -19.73 -33.27 2.95
C PHE A 686 -18.50 -34.11 3.36
N LEU A 687 -17.98 -33.94 4.58
CA LEU A 687 -16.84 -34.67 5.11
C LEU A 687 -17.33 -35.88 5.90
N ASP A 688 -16.92 -37.06 5.47
CA ASP A 688 -17.14 -38.32 6.17
C ASP A 688 -16.12 -38.47 7.32
N VAL A 689 -16.30 -37.68 8.36
CA VAL A 689 -15.47 -37.68 9.59
C VAL A 689 -16.34 -37.86 10.82
N ASP A 690 -15.95 -38.80 11.68
CA ASP A 690 -16.45 -38.89 13.05
C ASP A 690 -15.84 -37.80 13.92
N PHE A 691 -16.52 -36.64 13.99
CA PHE A 691 -16.07 -35.49 14.75
C PHE A 691 -16.07 -35.72 16.27
N ASN A 692 -16.91 -36.62 16.78
CA ASN A 692 -16.91 -36.96 18.20
C ASN A 692 -15.63 -37.72 18.54
N PHE A 693 -15.24 -38.69 17.71
CA PHE A 693 -13.95 -39.36 17.86
C PHE A 693 -12.76 -38.39 17.80
N ALA A 694 -12.79 -37.41 16.90
CA ALA A 694 -11.72 -36.40 16.78
C ALA A 694 -11.58 -35.49 18.01
N LEU A 695 -12.69 -35.26 18.74
CA LEU A 695 -12.74 -34.52 20.00
C LEU A 695 -12.34 -35.36 21.22
N ASP A 696 -12.70 -36.65 21.22
CA ASP A 696 -12.50 -37.55 22.36
C ASP A 696 -11.11 -38.22 22.35
N SER A 697 -10.46 -38.30 21.19
CA SER A 697 -9.10 -38.82 21.06
C SER A 697 -8.06 -37.78 21.46
N ASN A 698 -7.19 -38.11 22.42
CA ASN A 698 -6.07 -37.26 22.85
C ASN A 698 -4.89 -37.21 21.85
N ARG A 699 -5.00 -37.82 20.67
CA ARG A 699 -3.91 -37.86 19.67
C ARG A 699 -4.08 -36.79 18.58
N ASP A 700 -3.01 -36.10 18.23
CA ASP A 700 -2.99 -35.11 17.13
C ASP A 700 -3.33 -35.74 15.75
N LEU A 701 -3.17 -37.05 15.63
CA LEU A 701 -3.45 -37.86 14.44
C LEU A 701 -4.91 -37.79 13.94
N ALA A 702 -5.89 -37.68 14.85
CA ALA A 702 -7.30 -37.55 14.45
C ALA A 702 -7.61 -36.18 13.81
N LEU A 703 -6.88 -35.13 14.23
CA LEU A 703 -6.96 -33.80 13.61
C LEU A 703 -6.29 -33.82 12.24
N ASP A 704 -5.14 -34.50 12.11
CA ASP A 704 -4.45 -34.68 10.83
C ASP A 704 -5.33 -35.39 9.78
N ARG A 705 -6.04 -36.47 10.16
CA ARG A 705 -7.00 -37.13 9.27
C ARG A 705 -8.10 -36.17 8.80
N THR A 706 -8.69 -35.44 9.74
CA THR A 706 -9.79 -34.51 9.46
C THR A 706 -9.36 -33.44 8.45
N ARG A 707 -8.10 -32.98 8.58
CA ARG A 707 -7.48 -32.06 7.63
C ARG A 707 -7.32 -32.67 6.24
N ASP A 708 -6.79 -33.88 6.18
CA ASP A 708 -6.49 -34.58 4.93
C ASP A 708 -7.77 -34.83 4.11
N LEU A 709 -8.86 -35.28 4.77
CA LEU A 709 -10.15 -35.47 4.12
C LEU A 709 -10.75 -34.13 3.64
N ALA A 710 -10.69 -33.09 4.48
CA ALA A 710 -11.20 -31.76 4.12
C ALA A 710 -10.51 -31.20 2.87
N LEU A 711 -9.20 -31.32 2.79
CA LEU A 711 -8.42 -30.84 1.66
C LEU A 711 -8.81 -31.56 0.35
N VAL A 712 -8.87 -32.89 0.36
CA VAL A 712 -9.17 -33.71 -0.83
C VAL A 712 -10.56 -33.42 -1.37
N CYS A 713 -11.58 -33.40 -0.51
CA CYS A 713 -12.96 -33.18 -0.91
C CYS A 713 -13.19 -31.79 -1.50
N ILE A 714 -12.57 -30.76 -0.91
CA ILE A 714 -12.71 -29.40 -1.41
C ILE A 714 -11.97 -29.25 -2.75
N LEU A 715 -10.76 -29.81 -2.88
CA LEU A 715 -10.02 -29.77 -4.14
C LEU A 715 -10.80 -30.44 -5.28
N ALA A 716 -11.34 -31.65 -5.06
CA ALA A 716 -12.10 -32.38 -6.09
C ALA A 716 -13.28 -31.55 -6.61
N ARG A 717 -14.11 -31.03 -5.70
CA ARG A 717 -15.30 -30.24 -6.05
C ARG A 717 -14.99 -28.91 -6.72
N GLU A 718 -13.92 -28.25 -6.29
CA GLU A 718 -13.56 -26.95 -6.87
C GLU A 718 -12.89 -27.13 -8.24
N TYR A 719 -12.13 -28.21 -8.44
CA TYR A 719 -11.63 -28.58 -9.77
C TYR A 719 -12.75 -28.93 -10.75
N GLU A 720 -13.81 -29.61 -10.29
CA GLU A 720 -15.01 -29.93 -11.08
C GLU A 720 -15.67 -28.69 -11.68
N LYS A 721 -15.74 -27.60 -10.92
CA LYS A 721 -16.36 -26.34 -11.38
C LYS A 721 -15.51 -25.59 -12.40
N LEU A 722 -14.20 -25.74 -12.35
CA LEU A 722 -13.29 -24.86 -13.07
C LEU A 722 -12.95 -25.35 -14.49
N GLN A 723 -13.04 -26.67 -14.74
CA GLN A 723 -12.81 -27.29 -16.05
C GLN A 723 -11.54 -26.81 -16.81
N ILE A 724 -10.47 -26.45 -16.08
CA ILE A 724 -9.25 -25.80 -16.64
C ILE A 724 -8.39 -26.75 -17.50
N SER A 725 -8.57 -28.06 -17.38
CA SER A 725 -7.76 -29.08 -18.06
C SER A 725 -8.65 -30.15 -18.71
N LYS A 726 -8.16 -30.73 -19.80
CA LYS A 726 -8.73 -31.93 -20.46
C LYS A 726 -8.87 -33.11 -19.49
N ASP A 727 -7.92 -33.22 -18.57
CA ASP A 727 -7.81 -34.33 -17.62
C ASP A 727 -8.51 -34.01 -16.30
N ALA A 728 -9.28 -32.91 -16.21
CA ALA A 728 -9.95 -32.50 -14.98
C ALA A 728 -10.85 -33.60 -14.41
N ASN A 729 -11.63 -34.28 -15.25
CA ASN A 729 -12.51 -35.36 -14.81
C ASN A 729 -11.73 -36.60 -14.32
N GLN A 730 -10.60 -36.92 -14.98
CA GLN A 730 -9.72 -37.99 -14.51
C GLN A 730 -9.09 -37.63 -13.17
N PHE A 731 -8.67 -36.37 -13.00
CA PHE A 731 -8.11 -35.89 -11.74
C PHE A 731 -9.10 -35.93 -10.60
N ILE A 732 -10.35 -35.53 -10.84
CA ILE A 732 -11.44 -35.62 -9.87
C ILE A 732 -11.67 -37.08 -9.46
N ALA A 733 -11.76 -38.00 -10.42
CA ALA A 733 -11.91 -39.42 -10.14
C ALA A 733 -10.72 -39.99 -9.34
N GLU A 734 -9.49 -39.57 -9.64
CA GLU A 734 -8.30 -39.98 -8.89
C GLU A 734 -8.26 -39.38 -7.46
N LEU A 735 -8.77 -38.15 -7.26
CA LEU A 735 -8.94 -37.54 -5.94
C LEU A 735 -10.04 -38.24 -5.12
N GLU A 736 -11.17 -38.59 -5.73
CA GLU A 736 -12.23 -39.39 -5.11
C GLU A 736 -11.72 -40.77 -4.72
N ALA A 737 -10.89 -41.40 -5.56
CA ALA A 737 -10.24 -42.67 -5.23
C ALA A 737 -9.23 -42.54 -4.07
N LEU A 738 -8.55 -41.40 -3.94
CA LEU A 738 -7.68 -41.10 -2.81
C LEU A 738 -8.47 -40.80 -1.53
N GLN A 739 -9.70 -40.28 -1.63
CA GLN A 739 -10.57 -40.03 -0.47
C GLN A 739 -10.78 -41.31 0.36
N VAL A 740 -10.93 -42.46 -0.30
CA VAL A 740 -11.10 -43.77 0.33
C VAL A 740 -9.81 -44.26 1.01
N LYS A 741 -8.64 -43.73 0.63
CA LYS A 741 -7.31 -44.10 1.14
C LYS A 741 -6.82 -43.17 2.25
N VAL A 742 -7.64 -42.21 2.69
CA VAL A 742 -7.29 -41.33 3.81
C VAL A 742 -7.02 -42.18 5.07
N PRO A 743 -5.85 -42.03 5.73
CA PRO A 743 -5.47 -42.89 6.85
C PRO A 743 -6.47 -42.86 8.01
N GLY A 744 -6.56 -43.95 8.77
CA GLY A 744 -7.42 -44.03 9.95
C GLY A 744 -6.93 -43.12 11.09
N ASN A 745 -7.82 -42.76 12.02
CA ASN A 745 -7.50 -41.82 13.11
C ASN A 745 -6.35 -42.26 14.05
N ASN A 746 -5.97 -43.54 14.02
CA ASN A 746 -4.95 -44.13 14.90
C ASN A 746 -3.65 -44.49 14.16
N GLU A 747 -3.55 -44.17 12.87
CA GLU A 747 -2.38 -44.47 12.05
C GLU A 747 -1.19 -43.57 12.42
N PRO A 748 0.05 -44.07 12.37
CA PRO A 748 1.24 -43.26 12.63
C PRO A 748 1.37 -42.02 11.73
N LEU A 749 2.04 -40.97 12.23
CA LEU A 749 2.32 -39.73 11.47
C LEU A 749 2.95 -40.01 10.09
N GLU A 750 3.79 -41.04 10.01
CA GLU A 750 4.44 -41.48 8.77
C GLU A 750 3.43 -41.94 7.71
N VAL A 751 2.33 -42.57 8.11
CA VAL A 751 1.24 -43.00 7.20
C VAL A 751 0.48 -41.79 6.65
N HIS A 752 0.24 -40.78 7.48
CA HIS A 752 -0.33 -39.49 7.06
C HIS A 752 0.61 -38.73 6.10
N ARG A 753 1.91 -38.73 6.37
CA ARG A 753 2.91 -38.17 5.42
C ARG A 753 2.89 -38.91 4.09
N ASN A 754 2.88 -40.25 4.12
CA ASN A 754 2.82 -41.08 2.92
C ASN A 754 1.52 -40.86 2.13
N PHE A 755 0.39 -40.61 2.79
CA PHE A 755 -0.86 -40.23 2.13
C PHE A 755 -0.74 -38.88 1.42
N ARG A 756 -0.21 -37.86 2.10
CA ARG A 756 0.03 -36.52 1.52
C ARG A 756 1.00 -36.57 0.34
N ASP A 757 2.04 -37.40 0.44
CA ASP A 757 2.94 -37.68 -0.68
C ASP A 757 2.25 -38.41 -1.84
N SER A 758 1.30 -39.30 -1.53
CA SER A 758 0.47 -39.96 -2.55
C SER A 758 -0.44 -38.97 -3.27
N LEU A 759 -1.01 -37.99 -2.56
CA LEU A 759 -1.77 -36.89 -3.17
C LEU A 759 -0.90 -36.06 -4.12
N ARG A 760 0.32 -35.71 -3.69
CA ARG A 760 1.29 -35.03 -4.54
C ARG A 760 1.69 -35.87 -5.75
N LYS A 761 1.90 -37.17 -5.60
CA LYS A 761 2.24 -38.06 -6.72
C LYS A 761 1.09 -38.21 -7.72
N THR A 762 -0.14 -38.35 -7.23
CA THR A 762 -1.35 -38.36 -8.07
C THR A 762 -1.42 -37.07 -8.85
N TRP A 763 -1.29 -35.92 -8.20
CA TRP A 763 -1.24 -34.62 -8.85
C TRP A 763 -0.22 -34.54 -9.99
N LEU A 764 1.05 -34.88 -9.70
CA LEU A 764 2.13 -34.83 -10.67
C LEU A 764 1.87 -35.77 -11.85
N LYS A 765 1.31 -36.96 -11.57
CA LYS A 765 0.94 -37.96 -12.57
C LYS A 765 -0.20 -37.48 -13.47
N THR A 766 -1.31 -37.00 -12.89
CA THR A 766 -2.49 -36.62 -13.66
C THR A 766 -2.20 -35.48 -14.61
N PHE A 767 -1.40 -34.51 -14.16
CA PHE A 767 -1.02 -33.37 -14.99
C PHE A 767 0.27 -33.60 -15.78
N ASN A 768 0.82 -34.83 -15.77
CA ASN A 768 2.04 -35.21 -16.47
C ASN A 768 3.21 -34.24 -16.27
N ILE A 769 3.42 -33.80 -15.02
CA ILE A 769 4.45 -32.85 -14.66
C ILE A 769 5.55 -33.54 -13.84
N SER A 770 6.81 -33.39 -14.25
CA SER A 770 7.91 -34.02 -13.53
C SER A 770 8.19 -33.29 -12.20
N PRO A 771 8.52 -34.00 -11.11
CA PRO A 771 8.88 -33.38 -9.83
C PRO A 771 10.05 -32.40 -9.96
N GLU A 772 10.97 -32.67 -10.89
CA GLU A 772 12.12 -31.81 -11.16
C GLU A 772 11.68 -30.47 -11.75
N LEU A 773 10.68 -30.45 -12.63
CA LEU A 773 10.20 -29.23 -13.32
C LEU A 773 9.60 -28.20 -12.36
N VAL A 774 9.00 -28.66 -11.26
CA VAL A 774 8.34 -27.82 -10.26
C VAL A 774 9.28 -27.40 -9.12
N ASN A 775 10.42 -28.09 -8.96
CA ASN A 775 11.41 -27.76 -7.94
C ASN A 775 12.35 -26.66 -8.43
N LEU A 776 11.87 -25.42 -8.49
CA LEU A 776 12.66 -24.27 -8.93
C LEU A 776 13.68 -23.83 -7.87
N SER A 777 14.90 -23.53 -8.29
CA SER A 777 15.92 -22.83 -7.50
C SER A 777 15.52 -21.39 -7.18
N SER A 778 16.23 -20.74 -6.27
CA SER A 778 15.98 -19.35 -5.88
C SER A 778 16.05 -18.38 -7.07
N THR A 779 17.07 -18.51 -7.91
CA THR A 779 17.24 -17.71 -9.13
C THR A 779 16.16 -17.97 -10.17
N GLU A 780 15.71 -19.22 -10.32
CA GLU A 780 14.62 -19.57 -11.24
C GLU A 780 13.27 -19.01 -10.79
N ARG A 781 12.99 -19.04 -9.48
CA ARG A 781 11.78 -18.43 -8.90
C ARG A 781 11.78 -16.92 -9.07
N GLU A 782 12.93 -16.27 -8.87
CA GLU A 782 13.07 -14.83 -9.06
C GLU A 782 12.82 -14.44 -10.52
N ALA A 783 13.42 -15.17 -11.48
CA ALA A 783 13.22 -14.95 -12.90
C ALA A 783 11.75 -15.17 -13.32
N LEU A 784 11.11 -16.26 -12.85
CA LEU A 784 9.68 -16.50 -13.08
C LEU A 784 8.81 -15.40 -12.46
N GLY A 785 9.15 -14.94 -11.25
CA GLY A 785 8.49 -13.80 -10.61
C GLY A 785 8.60 -12.53 -11.44
N ASN A 786 9.79 -12.17 -11.93
CA ASN A 786 9.97 -10.98 -12.76
C ASN A 786 9.20 -11.07 -14.09
N TYR A 787 9.15 -12.26 -14.70
CA TYR A 787 8.35 -12.51 -15.89
C TYR A 787 6.85 -12.32 -15.64
N LEU A 788 6.32 -12.92 -14.57
CA LEU A 788 4.90 -12.83 -14.23
C LEU A 788 4.50 -11.40 -13.84
N TYR A 789 5.37 -10.68 -13.12
CA TYR A 789 5.18 -9.27 -12.81
C TYR A 789 5.05 -8.42 -14.07
N ALA A 790 5.97 -8.60 -15.04
CA ALA A 790 5.91 -7.86 -16.30
C ALA A 790 4.60 -8.14 -17.07
N ASN A 791 4.11 -9.38 -17.05
CA ASN A 791 2.79 -9.72 -17.62
C ASN A 791 1.64 -9.04 -16.87
N CYS A 792 1.68 -8.97 -15.54
CA CYS A 792 0.69 -8.23 -14.76
C CYS A 792 0.68 -6.75 -15.10
N LEU A 793 1.87 -6.13 -15.21
CA LEU A 793 2.02 -4.73 -15.58
C LEU A 793 1.45 -4.46 -16.97
N MET A 794 1.68 -5.33 -17.95
CA MET A 794 1.10 -5.19 -19.30
C MET A 794 -0.43 -5.15 -19.27
N VAL A 795 -1.08 -6.07 -18.54
CA VAL A 795 -2.55 -6.08 -18.40
C VAL A 795 -3.07 -4.83 -17.72
N GLN A 796 -2.35 -4.29 -16.74
CA GLN A 796 -2.73 -3.05 -16.08
C GLN A 796 -2.53 -1.82 -16.99
N CYS A 797 -1.43 -1.76 -17.74
CA CYS A 797 -1.16 -0.72 -18.72
C CYS A 797 -2.23 -0.70 -19.83
N ASP A 798 -2.64 -1.87 -20.32
CA ASP A 798 -3.73 -2.00 -21.29
C ASP A 798 -5.06 -1.44 -20.75
N ARG A 799 -5.42 -1.84 -19.52
CA ARG A 799 -6.62 -1.32 -18.84
C ARG A 799 -6.56 0.19 -18.56
N ALA A 800 -5.37 0.72 -18.31
CA ALA A 800 -5.17 2.15 -18.04
C ALA A 800 -5.20 2.98 -19.33
N ALA A 801 -4.65 2.46 -20.42
CA ALA A 801 -4.61 3.13 -21.70
C ALA A 801 -6.04 3.32 -22.28
N VAL A 802 -6.29 4.52 -22.82
CA VAL A 802 -7.62 4.87 -23.36
C VAL A 802 -7.98 4.06 -24.61
N GLN A 803 -6.97 3.63 -25.39
CA GLN A 803 -7.19 2.95 -26.68
C GLN A 803 -5.97 2.13 -27.13
N VAL A 804 -5.74 0.95 -26.56
CA VAL A 804 -4.82 -0.05 -27.16
C VAL A 804 -5.49 -0.67 -28.38
N ASN A 805 -4.74 -0.93 -29.44
CA ASN A 805 -5.30 -1.63 -30.59
C ASN A 805 -5.70 -3.05 -30.18
N ARG A 806 -6.99 -3.38 -30.35
CA ARG A 806 -7.54 -4.68 -29.97
C ARG A 806 -6.79 -5.85 -30.61
N ALA A 807 -6.40 -5.75 -31.88
CA ALA A 807 -5.65 -6.81 -32.55
C ALA A 807 -4.23 -6.97 -31.98
N THR A 808 -3.58 -5.86 -31.61
CA THR A 808 -2.28 -5.89 -30.92
C THR A 808 -2.42 -6.56 -29.56
N TRP A 809 -3.41 -6.14 -28.76
CA TRP A 809 -3.66 -6.72 -27.44
C TRP A 809 -4.00 -8.21 -27.52
N GLU A 810 -4.90 -8.62 -28.41
CA GLU A 810 -5.26 -10.03 -28.60
C GLU A 810 -4.04 -10.86 -28.98
N ALA A 811 -3.13 -10.32 -29.81
CA ALA A 811 -1.89 -11.00 -30.17
C ALA A 811 -0.91 -11.11 -28.98
N ILE A 812 -0.77 -10.07 -28.15
CA ILE A 812 0.03 -10.11 -26.91
C ILE A 812 -0.58 -11.13 -25.95
N GLU A 813 -1.88 -11.07 -25.69
CA GLU A 813 -2.59 -11.97 -24.78
C GLU A 813 -2.45 -13.44 -25.21
N GLN A 814 -2.52 -13.71 -26.52
CA GLN A 814 -2.29 -15.06 -27.05
C GLN A 814 -0.88 -15.58 -26.74
N ARG A 815 0.14 -14.72 -26.80
CA ARG A 815 1.55 -15.06 -26.52
C ARG A 815 1.93 -14.98 -25.03
N MET A 816 1.10 -14.38 -24.18
CA MET A 816 1.36 -14.33 -22.73
C MET A 816 1.53 -15.73 -22.16
N LEU A 817 2.60 -15.95 -21.40
CA LEU A 817 2.96 -17.24 -20.81
C LEU A 817 3.22 -18.36 -21.84
N VAL A 818 3.59 -17.97 -23.06
CA VAL A 818 4.08 -18.87 -24.12
C VAL A 818 5.56 -18.55 -24.37
N VAL A 819 6.34 -19.59 -24.66
CA VAL A 819 7.72 -19.44 -25.12
C VAL A 819 7.68 -19.03 -26.59
N ILE A 820 8.18 -17.83 -26.90
CA ILE A 820 8.18 -17.24 -28.25
C ILE A 820 9.43 -17.65 -29.04
#